data_AF-A0AB36KYE3-F1
#
_entry.id   AF-A0AB36KYE3-F1
#
_cell.length_a   1.000
_cell.length_b   1.000
_cell.length_c   1.000
_cell.angle_alpha   90.00
_cell.angle_beta   90.00
_cell.angle_gamma   90.00
#
_symmetry.space_group_name_H-M   'P 1'
#
loop_
_entity.id
_entity.type
_entity.pdbx_description
1 polymer ?
#
loop_
_entity_poly.entity_id
_entity_poly.type
_entity_poly.pdbx_seq_one_letter_code
_entity_poly.pdbx_strand_id
1 'polypeptide(L)'
;MDLHEEKKTAEEVRQAVRKKRLERSRERNYRLEAAPVALGALLPISGDDRTLWPKTQWENPLTLTLPRSDFIEYGYGETLEYKVNGSHLQTNVLDSPSDVEVIVPVDVIKEAGRYLFSYHYTQYDGNEADSSELQFTVDKVPPNEGDEGPPPTLPVEVVANGLTLQYLNDNAYLDISVSRTKDMLAGDNFFISWVPSLLTSRQSDPFEPITSKPITVDDVVPEAGDPVVRLEADFVKTLSQGRIAVVYRYQDRTGNFGAYSGATYIEVDLNPGPAGLQTPEVDLAFDGWIDRADALLGVEVEIPAPSYENAKPEADQIEVVWENIRLPLVPVSSFPMVFLINWATLSAQGAENARTFEVGYNVVRGVSKTPSPRLTVNVNFSVAGPPPVGLDPVNINLPPVVVKSRNSSAPDNQLTEADLDLSATAQLQLYNKVQAGQVLKLYWGTLSDPVSEITLTTESPGATVAFEVAWADIVRGGYNEKLPIYYTTSNGINVQQSALTEVSVTIIPIEGLVDVEFPGRWSGSPADEPFINCGSKPWEGIDVVMPGNAADMQPGATVVFSWRGYSDRDGTMLIPGTEFTFDPITVTPEHVAQGIEFKVPYADLVEPVTNGSGLFTYELSKDSGQRGSHSTRVRISRKTGSTFCSASSRTTCISGEDSGLETGDAQ
;
A
#
# COMPACT_ATOMS: atom_id res chain seq x y z
N MET A 1 -66.90 -40.06 -59.85
CA MET A 1 -67.95 -40.49 -58.91
C MET A 1 -67.84 -39.58 -57.70
N ASP A 2 -68.17 -38.29 -57.87
CA ASP A 2 -69.56 -37.78 -57.80
C ASP A 2 -70.31 -38.37 -56.62
N LEU A 3 -70.10 -37.75 -55.45
CA LEU A 3 -71.07 -37.75 -54.38
C LEU A 3 -71.32 -36.27 -54.06
N HIS A 4 -72.37 -35.78 -54.70
CA HIS A 4 -73.07 -34.52 -54.44
C HIS A 4 -73.03 -34.18 -52.95
N GLU A 5 -72.34 -33.10 -52.61
CA GLU A 5 -72.65 -32.34 -51.41
C GLU A 5 -74.04 -31.75 -51.66
N GLU A 6 -75.08 -32.39 -51.12
CA GLU A 6 -76.46 -31.92 -51.17
C GLU A 6 -76.49 -30.49 -50.61
N LYS A 7 -76.47 -29.51 -51.52
CA LYS A 7 -76.74 -28.12 -51.19
C LYS A 7 -78.16 -28.09 -50.66
N LYS A 8 -78.28 -28.04 -49.33
CA LYS A 8 -79.52 -27.75 -48.62
C LYS A 8 -80.25 -26.65 -49.37
N THR A 9 -81.48 -26.93 -49.77
CA THR A 9 -82.32 -25.97 -50.48
C THR A 9 -82.44 -24.70 -49.63
N ALA A 10 -82.68 -23.54 -50.27
CA ALA A 10 -82.87 -22.29 -49.55
C ALA A 10 -83.97 -22.39 -48.46
N GLU A 11 -84.94 -23.28 -48.65
CA GLU A 11 -85.99 -23.62 -47.70
C GLU A 11 -85.45 -24.35 -46.46
N GLU A 12 -84.57 -25.34 -46.62
CA GLU A 12 -83.94 -26.09 -45.52
C GLU A 12 -82.96 -25.23 -44.72
N VAL A 13 -82.24 -24.32 -45.36
CA VAL A 13 -81.39 -23.33 -44.66
C VAL A 13 -82.27 -22.34 -43.89
N ARG A 14 -83.39 -21.88 -44.45
CA ARG A 14 -84.35 -21.02 -43.74
C ARG A 14 -85.02 -21.75 -42.58
N GLN A 15 -85.36 -23.04 -42.73
CA GLN A 15 -85.91 -23.84 -41.64
C GLN A 15 -84.87 -24.11 -40.55
N ALA A 16 -83.62 -24.39 -40.90
CA ALA A 16 -82.53 -24.53 -39.94
C ALA A 16 -82.26 -23.21 -39.21
N VAL A 17 -82.27 -22.06 -39.91
CA VAL A 17 -82.13 -20.73 -39.30
C VAL A 17 -83.35 -20.36 -38.45
N ARG A 18 -84.56 -20.72 -38.87
CA ARG A 18 -85.79 -20.55 -38.06
C ARG A 18 -85.75 -21.43 -36.82
N LYS A 19 -85.31 -22.69 -36.94
CA LYS A 19 -85.12 -23.61 -35.81
C LYS A 19 -84.02 -23.10 -34.88
N LYS A 20 -82.87 -22.64 -35.39
CA LYS A 20 -81.81 -21.98 -34.60
C LYS A 20 -82.27 -20.66 -33.96
N ARG A 21 -83.13 -19.88 -34.63
CA ARG A 21 -83.75 -18.66 -34.05
C ARG A 21 -84.79 -19.02 -33.00
N LEU A 22 -85.56 -20.08 -33.20
CA LEU A 22 -86.56 -20.56 -32.25
C LEU A 22 -85.89 -21.25 -31.05
N GLU A 23 -84.76 -21.93 -31.24
CA GLU A 23 -83.89 -22.46 -30.18
C GLU A 23 -83.18 -21.32 -29.45
N ARG A 24 -82.58 -20.33 -30.14
CA ARG A 24 -82.09 -19.07 -29.53
C ARG A 24 -83.18 -18.20 -28.89
N SER A 25 -84.44 -18.46 -29.20
CA SER A 25 -85.61 -17.77 -28.62
C SER A 25 -86.20 -18.57 -27.46
N ARG A 26 -86.01 -19.90 -27.43
CA ARG A 26 -86.43 -20.80 -26.33
C ARG A 26 -85.35 -20.95 -25.26
N GLU A 27 -84.08 -20.80 -25.61
CA GLU A 27 -82.96 -20.60 -24.66
C GLU A 27 -82.97 -19.20 -24.06
N ARG A 28 -83.72 -18.27 -24.66
CA ARG A 28 -84.03 -16.96 -24.09
C ARG A 28 -85.10 -17.10 -23.01
N ASN A 29 -84.86 -17.98 -22.04
CA ASN A 29 -85.45 -17.80 -20.72
C ASN A 29 -85.05 -16.40 -20.27
N TYR A 30 -86.03 -15.65 -19.77
CA TYR A 30 -85.86 -14.32 -19.20
C TYR A 30 -85.00 -14.43 -17.93
N ARG A 31 -83.69 -14.72 -18.06
CA ARG A 31 -82.74 -14.41 -17.00
C ARG A 31 -82.45 -12.92 -17.13
N LEU A 32 -82.68 -12.17 -16.05
CA LEU A 32 -82.13 -10.84 -15.92
C LEU A 32 -80.62 -10.99 -15.77
N GLU A 33 -79.88 -11.17 -16.87
CA GLU A 33 -78.47 -11.59 -16.82
C GLU A 33 -77.54 -10.60 -16.10
N ALA A 34 -78.00 -9.39 -15.78
CA ALA A 34 -77.16 -8.34 -15.20
C ALA A 34 -77.42 -8.14 -13.71
N ALA A 35 -76.34 -8.15 -12.94
CA ALA A 35 -76.30 -7.90 -11.51
C ALA A 35 -76.84 -6.50 -11.14
N PRO A 36 -77.29 -6.29 -9.89
CA PRO A 36 -77.60 -4.95 -9.42
C PRO A 36 -76.37 -4.04 -9.50
N VAL A 37 -76.60 -2.74 -9.66
CA VAL A 37 -75.54 -1.71 -9.71
C VAL A 37 -75.45 -1.04 -8.34
N ALA A 38 -74.25 -1.05 -7.75
CA ALA A 38 -73.96 -0.33 -6.51
C ALA A 38 -73.55 1.12 -6.81
N LEU A 39 -74.39 2.08 -6.46
CA LEU A 39 -74.11 3.50 -6.70
C LEU A 39 -73.00 3.98 -5.75
N GLY A 40 -72.01 4.69 -6.30
CA GLY A 40 -70.87 5.21 -5.54
C GLY A 40 -69.75 4.19 -5.26
N ALA A 41 -69.90 2.95 -5.71
CA ALA A 41 -68.85 1.93 -5.60
C ALA A 41 -67.70 2.18 -6.59
N LEU A 42 -66.49 1.80 -6.20
CA LEU A 42 -65.33 1.77 -7.08
C LEU A 42 -65.41 0.52 -7.96
N LEU A 43 -65.65 0.75 -9.26
CA LEU A 43 -65.77 -0.33 -10.22
C LEU A 43 -64.43 -1.08 -10.42
N PRO A 44 -64.48 -2.35 -10.87
CA PRO A 44 -63.28 -3.10 -11.24
C PRO A 44 -62.43 -2.37 -12.29
N ILE A 45 -61.11 -2.51 -12.17
CA ILE A 45 -60.14 -1.99 -13.13
C ILE A 45 -59.21 -3.11 -13.59
N SER A 46 -58.44 -2.88 -14.65
CA SER A 46 -57.39 -3.82 -15.04
C SER A 46 -56.39 -3.97 -13.88
N GLY A 47 -56.14 -5.21 -13.45
CA GLY A 47 -55.25 -5.53 -12.33
C GLY A 47 -55.93 -5.65 -10.95
N ASP A 48 -57.21 -5.27 -10.82
CA ASP A 48 -58.02 -5.54 -9.62
C ASP A 48 -59.51 -5.64 -9.99
N ASP A 49 -60.02 -6.87 -10.00
CA ASP A 49 -61.36 -7.25 -10.45
C ASP A 49 -62.47 -6.98 -9.43
N ARG A 50 -62.13 -6.47 -8.24
CA ARG A 50 -63.09 -6.22 -7.16
C ARG A 50 -63.94 -4.99 -7.44
N THR A 51 -65.20 -5.03 -7.05
CA THR A 51 -66.01 -3.82 -6.83
C THR A 51 -65.86 -3.43 -5.36
N LEU A 52 -65.34 -2.24 -5.07
CA LEU A 52 -64.97 -1.82 -3.70
C LEU A 52 -65.88 -0.72 -3.15
N TRP A 53 -66.18 -0.75 -1.86
CA TRP A 53 -66.84 0.35 -1.16
C TRP A 53 -65.83 1.38 -0.68
N PRO A 54 -65.80 2.62 -1.23
CA PRO A 54 -64.79 3.60 -0.85
C PRO A 54 -64.85 3.92 0.65
N LYS A 55 -63.69 4.12 1.28
CA LYS A 55 -63.58 4.46 2.70
C LYS A 55 -64.39 5.70 3.10
N THR A 56 -64.48 6.68 2.21
CA THR A 56 -65.27 7.91 2.41
C THR A 56 -66.78 7.65 2.49
N GLN A 57 -67.24 6.45 2.11
CA GLN A 57 -68.65 6.05 2.10
C GLN A 57 -69.01 5.02 3.19
N TRP A 58 -68.07 4.58 4.03
CA TRP A 58 -68.35 3.53 5.02
C TRP A 58 -69.43 3.88 6.05
N GLU A 59 -69.64 5.16 6.32
CA GLU A 59 -70.69 5.65 7.23
C GLU A 59 -72.00 5.99 6.51
N ASN A 60 -72.08 5.82 5.19
CA ASN A 60 -73.24 6.11 4.37
C ASN A 60 -73.92 4.80 3.89
N PRO A 61 -75.26 4.77 3.78
CA PRO A 61 -75.94 3.61 3.23
C PRO A 61 -75.60 3.43 1.75
N LEU A 62 -75.64 2.19 1.28
CA LEU A 62 -75.41 1.85 -0.13
C LEU A 62 -76.75 1.82 -0.88
N THR A 63 -76.85 2.51 -2.01
CA THR A 63 -78.00 2.36 -2.91
C THR A 63 -77.69 1.35 -4.01
N LEU A 64 -78.50 0.31 -4.12
CA LEU A 64 -78.51 -0.61 -5.24
C LEU A 64 -79.63 -0.24 -6.20
N THR A 65 -79.37 -0.34 -7.51
CA THR A 65 -80.35 -0.10 -8.56
C THR A 65 -80.23 -1.15 -9.66
N LEU A 66 -81.16 -1.12 -10.63
CA LEU A 66 -81.10 -1.99 -11.80
C LEU A 66 -80.22 -1.38 -12.90
N PRO A 67 -79.46 -2.22 -13.64
CA PRO A 67 -78.66 -1.75 -14.77
C PRO A 67 -79.51 -1.28 -15.95
N ARG A 68 -80.75 -1.79 -16.06
CA ARG A 68 -81.79 -1.31 -16.97
C ARG A 68 -83.16 -1.59 -16.35
N SER A 69 -84.16 -0.80 -16.72
CA SER A 69 -85.54 -0.94 -16.24
C SER A 69 -86.58 -0.85 -17.36
N ASP A 70 -86.15 -0.98 -18.61
CA ASP A 70 -86.97 -0.89 -19.84
C ASP A 70 -87.99 -2.03 -20.00
N PHE A 71 -87.82 -3.11 -19.24
CA PHE A 71 -88.69 -4.29 -19.26
C PHE A 71 -89.78 -4.28 -18.17
N ILE A 72 -89.79 -3.28 -17.29
CA ILE A 72 -90.70 -3.20 -16.13
C ILE A 72 -91.97 -2.45 -16.53
N GLU A 73 -93.12 -3.05 -16.23
CA GLU A 73 -94.43 -2.39 -16.37
C GLU A 73 -94.93 -1.90 -15.00
N TYR A 74 -94.70 -0.62 -14.74
CA TYR A 74 -95.03 -0.01 -13.44
C TYR A 74 -96.53 0.04 -13.17
N GLY A 75 -96.94 -0.23 -11.93
CA GLY A 75 -98.32 -0.13 -11.45
C GLY A 75 -99.19 -1.38 -11.68
N TYR A 76 -98.60 -2.48 -12.16
CA TYR A 76 -99.28 -3.76 -12.39
C TYR A 76 -99.00 -4.83 -11.32
N GLY A 77 -98.36 -4.44 -10.21
CA GLY A 77 -98.06 -5.35 -9.10
C GLY A 77 -96.81 -6.22 -9.31
N GLU A 78 -95.92 -5.83 -10.22
CA GLU A 78 -94.60 -6.44 -10.36
C GLU A 78 -93.75 -6.19 -9.11
N THR A 79 -92.90 -7.15 -8.74
CA THR A 79 -92.07 -7.05 -7.53
C THR A 79 -90.61 -7.32 -7.78
N LEU A 80 -89.74 -6.66 -7.00
CA LEU A 80 -88.30 -6.85 -7.00
C LEU A 80 -87.82 -7.21 -5.59
N GLU A 81 -87.41 -8.45 -5.39
CA GLU A 81 -86.87 -8.96 -4.13
C GLU A 81 -85.34 -8.89 -4.16
N TYR A 82 -84.74 -7.95 -3.44
CA TYR A 82 -83.30 -7.86 -3.27
C TYR A 82 -82.79 -8.84 -2.22
N LYS A 83 -81.62 -9.42 -2.50
CA LYS A 83 -80.92 -10.36 -1.63
C LYS A 83 -79.49 -9.92 -1.38
N VAL A 84 -79.00 -10.17 -0.17
CA VAL A 84 -77.60 -10.05 0.22
C VAL A 84 -77.12 -11.38 0.78
N ASN A 85 -76.04 -11.92 0.22
CA ASN A 85 -75.52 -13.25 0.58
C ASN A 85 -76.61 -14.35 0.54
N GLY A 86 -77.54 -14.25 -0.43
CA GLY A 86 -78.69 -15.15 -0.57
C GLY A 86 -79.83 -14.94 0.42
N SER A 87 -79.68 -14.04 1.40
CA SER A 87 -80.72 -13.71 2.38
C SER A 87 -81.57 -12.53 1.90
N HIS A 88 -82.87 -12.57 2.21
CA HIS A 88 -83.80 -11.48 1.90
C HIS A 88 -83.32 -10.16 2.51
N LEU A 89 -83.25 -9.10 1.68
CA LEU A 89 -82.98 -7.74 2.13
C LEU A 89 -84.27 -6.92 2.16
N GLN A 90 -84.95 -6.82 1.02
CA GLN A 90 -86.17 -6.04 0.86
C GLN A 90 -86.92 -6.47 -0.40
N THR A 91 -88.24 -6.35 -0.38
CA THR A 91 -89.08 -6.52 -1.57
C THR A 91 -89.79 -5.20 -1.89
N ASN A 92 -89.60 -4.70 -3.11
CA ASN A 92 -90.28 -3.50 -3.60
C ASN A 92 -91.41 -3.90 -4.55
N VAL A 93 -92.55 -3.23 -4.44
CA VAL A 93 -93.60 -3.25 -5.48
C VAL A 93 -93.31 -2.12 -6.44
N LEU A 94 -93.30 -2.40 -7.74
CA LEU A 94 -92.83 -1.47 -8.77
C LEU A 94 -93.99 -0.62 -9.31
N ASP A 95 -94.34 0.44 -8.59
CA ASP A 95 -95.41 1.38 -9.00
C ASP A 95 -94.87 2.60 -9.77
N SER A 96 -93.57 2.88 -9.63
CA SER A 96 -92.88 4.01 -10.22
C SER A 96 -91.39 3.70 -10.49
N PRO A 97 -90.72 4.46 -11.38
CA PRO A 97 -89.31 4.23 -11.68
C PRO A 97 -88.33 4.29 -10.51
N SER A 98 -88.66 4.99 -9.40
CA SER A 98 -87.81 5.02 -8.21
C SER A 98 -87.84 3.72 -7.40
N ASP A 99 -88.84 2.86 -7.61
CA ASP A 99 -89.02 1.64 -6.82
C ASP A 99 -88.04 0.52 -7.21
N VAL A 100 -87.25 0.75 -8.27
CA VAL A 100 -86.13 -0.12 -8.67
C VAL A 100 -84.86 0.12 -7.84
N GLU A 101 -84.91 1.02 -6.85
CA GLU A 101 -83.80 1.26 -5.94
C GLU A 101 -84.07 0.62 -4.57
N VAL A 102 -83.02 0.06 -3.96
CA VAL A 102 -83.04 -0.35 -2.55
C VAL A 102 -81.89 0.30 -1.81
N ILE A 103 -82.20 0.78 -0.60
CA ILE A 103 -81.20 1.33 0.32
C ILE A 103 -80.76 0.18 1.21
N VAL A 104 -79.49 -0.23 1.07
CA VAL A 104 -78.81 -1.17 1.96
C VAL A 104 -78.33 -0.37 3.19
N PRO A 105 -78.87 -0.62 4.40
CA PRO A 105 -78.45 0.06 5.61
C PRO A 105 -76.96 -0.20 5.91
N VAL A 106 -76.28 0.78 6.52
CA VAL A 106 -74.86 0.68 6.90
C VAL A 106 -74.55 -0.60 7.69
N ASP A 107 -75.41 -0.95 8.66
CA ASP A 107 -75.22 -2.13 9.52
C ASP A 107 -75.20 -3.47 8.75
N VAL A 108 -75.75 -3.52 7.52
CA VAL A 108 -75.71 -4.72 6.67
C VAL A 108 -74.33 -4.93 6.06
N ILE A 109 -73.65 -3.85 5.68
CA ILE A 109 -72.32 -3.85 5.03
C ILE A 109 -71.20 -3.29 5.91
N LYS A 110 -71.42 -3.29 7.22
CA LYS A 110 -70.51 -2.65 8.18
C LYS A 110 -69.19 -3.39 8.36
N GLU A 111 -69.21 -4.70 8.24
CA GLU A 111 -68.02 -5.53 8.47
C GLU A 111 -67.15 -5.62 7.22
N ALA A 112 -65.84 -5.79 7.41
CA ALA A 112 -64.95 -6.06 6.28
C ALA A 112 -65.30 -7.42 5.67
N GLY A 113 -65.40 -7.50 4.35
CA GLY A 113 -65.75 -8.75 3.68
C GLY A 113 -66.34 -8.59 2.29
N ARG A 114 -66.63 -9.75 1.70
CA ARG A 114 -67.32 -9.85 0.40
C ARG A 114 -68.82 -10.03 0.63
N TYR A 115 -69.61 -9.28 -0.11
CA TYR A 115 -71.06 -9.27 -0.13
C TYR A 115 -71.54 -9.60 -1.55
N LEU A 116 -72.49 -10.53 -1.65
CA LEU A 116 -73.11 -10.93 -2.91
C LEU A 116 -74.50 -10.32 -2.99
N PHE A 117 -74.68 -9.33 -3.86
CA PHE A 117 -75.99 -8.72 -4.09
C PHE A 117 -76.65 -9.29 -5.33
N SER A 118 -77.91 -9.67 -5.21
CA SER A 118 -78.74 -10.11 -6.32
C SER A 118 -80.18 -9.65 -6.12
N TYR A 119 -81.02 -9.88 -7.13
CA TYR A 119 -82.45 -9.62 -7.05
C TYR A 119 -83.23 -10.70 -7.77
N HIS A 120 -84.45 -10.93 -7.31
CA HIS A 120 -85.44 -11.79 -7.94
C HIS A 120 -86.62 -10.94 -8.37
N TYR A 121 -86.97 -10.98 -9.65
CA TYR A 121 -88.03 -10.19 -10.25
C TYR A 121 -89.23 -11.07 -10.58
N THR A 122 -90.42 -10.61 -10.18
CA THR A 122 -91.69 -11.28 -10.45
C THR A 122 -92.60 -10.35 -11.24
N GLN A 123 -93.01 -10.78 -12.43
CA GLN A 123 -93.91 -10.05 -13.32
C GLN A 123 -95.37 -10.21 -12.91
N TYR A 124 -96.22 -9.31 -13.40
CA TYR A 124 -97.66 -9.33 -13.09
C TYR A 124 -98.37 -10.60 -13.60
N ASP A 125 -97.81 -11.25 -14.62
CA ASP A 125 -98.31 -12.49 -15.22
C ASP A 125 -97.76 -13.76 -14.54
N GLY A 126 -96.93 -13.60 -13.50
CA GLY A 126 -96.35 -14.68 -12.69
C GLY A 126 -95.03 -15.25 -13.23
N ASN A 127 -94.45 -14.66 -14.28
CA ASN A 127 -93.10 -15.01 -14.72
C ASN A 127 -92.05 -14.49 -13.73
N GLU A 128 -91.04 -15.30 -13.45
CA GLU A 128 -89.99 -14.99 -12.48
C GLU A 128 -88.59 -15.06 -13.11
N ALA A 129 -87.68 -14.21 -12.63
CA ALA A 129 -86.31 -14.11 -13.12
C ALA A 129 -85.33 -13.75 -12.00
N ASP A 130 -84.28 -14.55 -11.83
CA ASP A 130 -83.14 -14.20 -10.97
C ASP A 130 -82.06 -13.44 -11.75
N SER A 131 -81.35 -12.56 -11.04
CA SER A 131 -80.15 -11.91 -11.57
C SER A 131 -78.84 -12.64 -11.26
N SER A 132 -77.79 -12.29 -12.00
CA SER A 132 -76.42 -12.63 -11.60
C SER A 132 -76.02 -11.86 -10.34
N GLU A 133 -75.06 -12.39 -9.57
CA GLU A 133 -74.59 -11.73 -8.35
C GLU A 133 -73.57 -10.61 -8.64
N LEU A 134 -73.76 -9.45 -8.01
CA LEU A 134 -72.72 -8.43 -7.86
C LEU A 134 -71.78 -8.87 -6.74
N GLN A 135 -70.52 -9.09 -7.06
CA GLN A 135 -69.46 -9.27 -6.05
C GLN A 135 -68.99 -7.90 -5.56
N PHE A 136 -69.40 -7.54 -4.34
CA PHE A 136 -69.11 -6.26 -3.70
C PHE A 136 -68.21 -6.48 -2.49
N THR A 137 -67.16 -5.67 -2.31
CA THR A 137 -66.18 -5.86 -1.23
C THR A 137 -66.05 -4.59 -0.39
N VAL A 138 -66.18 -4.75 0.93
CA VAL A 138 -65.82 -3.73 1.92
C VAL A 138 -64.44 -4.10 2.45
N ASP A 139 -63.43 -3.36 2.01
CA ASP A 139 -62.03 -3.62 2.38
C ASP A 139 -61.57 -2.65 3.47
N LYS A 140 -61.33 -3.15 4.67
CA LYS A 140 -60.83 -2.34 5.80
C LYS A 140 -59.38 -2.65 6.17
N VAL A 141 -58.71 -3.51 5.40
CA VAL A 141 -57.35 -3.94 5.70
C VAL A 141 -56.39 -2.88 5.13
N PRO A 142 -55.53 -2.26 5.97
CA PRO A 142 -54.51 -1.36 5.45
C PRO A 142 -53.52 -2.11 4.54
N PRO A 143 -52.91 -1.41 3.56
CA PRO A 143 -51.77 -1.94 2.82
C PRO A 143 -50.70 -2.54 3.73
N ASN A 144 -50.07 -3.62 3.25
CA ASN A 144 -49.10 -4.45 3.94
C ASN A 144 -49.62 -4.97 5.30
N GLU A 145 -50.92 -5.23 5.42
CA GLU A 145 -51.59 -5.61 6.68
C GLU A 145 -51.38 -4.62 7.85
N GLY A 146 -50.96 -3.38 7.53
CA GLY A 146 -50.59 -2.37 8.52
C GLY A 146 -49.15 -2.46 9.06
N ASP A 147 -48.33 -3.39 8.54
CA ASP A 147 -46.93 -3.51 8.91
C ASP A 147 -46.05 -2.42 8.26
N GLU A 148 -44.99 -2.02 8.96
CA GLU A 148 -43.97 -1.09 8.45
C GLU A 148 -43.21 -1.71 7.26
N GLY A 149 -43.14 -0.95 6.16
CA GLY A 149 -42.33 -1.32 4.99
C GLY A 149 -40.83 -1.05 5.20
N PRO A 150 -39.94 -1.70 4.42
CA PRO A 150 -38.51 -1.38 4.44
C PRO A 150 -38.25 0.06 3.96
N PRO A 151 -37.12 0.68 4.33
CA PRO A 151 -36.77 2.03 3.89
C PRO A 151 -36.72 2.18 2.36
N PRO A 152 -37.07 3.37 1.81
CA PRO A 152 -36.93 3.63 0.39
C PRO A 152 -35.46 3.62 -0.03
N THR A 153 -35.16 3.10 -1.22
CA THR A 153 -33.79 3.07 -1.74
C THR A 153 -33.52 4.31 -2.60
N LEU A 154 -32.42 5.00 -2.29
CA LEU A 154 -31.89 6.13 -3.06
C LEU A 154 -30.57 5.73 -3.74
N PRO A 155 -30.07 6.52 -4.72
CA PRO A 155 -28.80 6.22 -5.39
C PRO A 155 -27.66 6.12 -4.40
N VAL A 156 -26.79 5.12 -4.58
CA VAL A 156 -25.71 4.79 -3.62
C VAL A 156 -24.79 5.97 -3.35
N GLU A 157 -24.52 6.80 -4.36
CA GLU A 157 -23.69 7.99 -4.24
C GLU A 157 -24.33 9.10 -3.39
N VAL A 158 -25.67 9.23 -3.43
CA VAL A 158 -26.41 10.18 -2.58
C VAL A 158 -26.39 9.73 -1.13
N VAL A 159 -26.53 8.42 -0.89
CA VAL A 159 -26.47 7.87 0.47
C VAL A 159 -25.05 7.96 1.04
N ALA A 160 -24.02 7.71 0.21
CA ALA A 160 -22.63 7.71 0.64
C ALA A 160 -22.02 9.10 0.80
N ASN A 161 -22.32 10.03 -0.13
CA ASN A 161 -21.68 11.34 -0.22
C ASN A 161 -22.63 12.51 0.11
N GLY A 162 -23.89 12.23 0.43
CA GLY A 162 -24.95 13.22 0.54
C GLY A 162 -25.49 13.68 -0.82
N LEU A 163 -26.66 14.32 -0.79
CA LEU A 163 -27.23 14.98 -1.95
C LEU A 163 -26.62 16.38 -2.10
N THR A 164 -25.81 16.57 -3.14
CA THR A 164 -25.08 17.82 -3.37
C THR A 164 -25.67 18.62 -4.54
N LEU A 165 -25.33 19.92 -4.60
CA LEU A 165 -25.64 20.73 -5.78
C LEU A 165 -25.04 20.15 -7.06
N GLN A 166 -23.83 19.60 -6.99
CA GLN A 166 -23.15 18.98 -8.12
C GLN A 166 -23.92 17.77 -8.64
N TYR A 167 -24.36 16.87 -7.75
CA TYR A 167 -25.21 15.74 -8.14
C TYR A 167 -26.45 16.18 -8.91
N LEU A 168 -27.13 17.24 -8.45
CA LEU A 168 -28.35 17.79 -9.10
C LEU A 168 -28.07 18.61 -10.36
N ASN A 169 -26.81 18.93 -10.66
CA ASN A 169 -26.40 19.53 -11.93
C ASN A 169 -26.01 18.46 -12.96
N ASP A 170 -25.41 17.36 -12.49
CA ASP A 170 -24.98 16.24 -13.34
C ASP A 170 -26.13 15.27 -13.65
N ASN A 171 -27.15 15.22 -12.79
CA ASN A 171 -28.31 14.35 -12.93
C ASN A 171 -29.60 15.17 -13.00
N ALA A 172 -30.42 14.93 -14.03
CA ALA A 172 -31.73 15.56 -14.17
C ALA A 172 -32.73 15.09 -13.10
N TYR A 173 -32.50 13.92 -12.49
CA TYR A 173 -33.45 13.26 -11.60
C TYR A 173 -32.79 12.70 -10.34
N LEU A 174 -33.54 12.71 -9.24
CA LEU A 174 -33.32 11.86 -8.07
C LEU A 174 -34.34 10.72 -8.08
N ASP A 175 -33.88 9.50 -8.34
CA ASP A 175 -34.71 8.30 -8.37
C ASP A 175 -34.87 7.74 -6.95
N ILE A 176 -36.11 7.52 -6.50
CA ILE A 176 -36.44 6.90 -5.22
C ILE A 176 -37.23 5.63 -5.51
N SER A 177 -36.66 4.50 -5.11
CA SER A 177 -37.27 3.17 -5.28
C SER A 177 -37.98 2.75 -4.00
N VAL A 178 -39.21 2.26 -4.14
CA VAL A 178 -40.07 1.84 -3.04
C VAL A 178 -40.32 0.34 -3.15
N SER A 179 -40.08 -0.41 -2.07
CA SER A 179 -40.27 -1.86 -2.11
C SER A 179 -41.73 -2.26 -2.30
N ARG A 180 -41.91 -3.33 -3.07
CA ARG A 180 -43.23 -3.93 -3.30
C ARG A 180 -43.78 -4.55 -2.02
N THR A 181 -45.06 -4.36 -1.75
CA THR A 181 -45.79 -5.14 -0.73
C THR A 181 -46.49 -6.33 -1.40
N LYS A 182 -46.77 -7.38 -0.63
CA LYS A 182 -47.38 -8.62 -1.18
C LYS A 182 -48.80 -8.41 -1.68
N ASP A 183 -49.48 -7.43 -1.12
CA ASP A 183 -50.86 -7.06 -1.38
C ASP A 183 -50.99 -5.85 -2.31
N MET A 184 -49.88 -5.37 -2.88
CA MET A 184 -49.86 -4.27 -3.84
C MET A 184 -50.67 -4.61 -5.09
N LEU A 185 -51.65 -3.78 -5.44
CA LEU A 185 -52.53 -3.96 -6.59
C LEU A 185 -52.58 -2.71 -7.47
N ALA A 186 -52.98 -2.90 -8.72
CA ALA A 186 -53.19 -1.77 -9.63
C ALA A 186 -54.29 -0.87 -9.06
N GLY A 187 -54.08 0.44 -9.11
CA GLY A 187 -54.97 1.44 -8.52
C GLY A 187 -54.61 1.86 -7.09
N ASP A 188 -53.69 1.16 -6.43
CA ASP A 188 -53.07 1.66 -5.21
C ASP A 188 -52.18 2.88 -5.52
N ASN A 189 -51.77 3.61 -4.49
CA ASN A 189 -50.88 4.76 -4.61
C ASN A 189 -49.85 4.71 -3.50
N PHE A 190 -48.60 5.13 -3.75
CA PHE A 190 -47.67 5.40 -2.65
C PHE A 190 -47.24 6.84 -2.65
N PHE A 191 -47.01 7.34 -1.44
CA PHE A 191 -46.70 8.73 -1.15
C PHE A 191 -45.31 8.81 -0.54
N ILE A 192 -44.47 9.69 -1.05
CA ILE A 192 -43.13 9.95 -0.51
C ILE A 192 -43.15 11.26 0.28
N SER A 193 -42.59 11.23 1.48
CA SER A 193 -42.41 12.41 2.33
C SER A 193 -40.94 12.72 2.54
N TRP A 194 -40.62 14.02 2.54
CA TRP A 194 -39.28 14.57 2.73
C TRP A 194 -39.23 15.31 4.06
N VAL A 195 -38.69 14.66 5.09
CA VAL A 195 -38.88 15.10 6.47
C VAL A 195 -37.54 15.50 7.09
N PRO A 196 -37.34 16.76 7.52
CA PRO A 196 -36.18 17.12 8.33
C PRO A 196 -36.05 16.22 9.57
N SER A 197 -34.88 15.62 9.81
CA SER A 197 -34.73 14.55 10.81
C SER A 197 -35.07 14.97 12.24
N LEU A 198 -35.01 16.27 12.55
CA LEU A 198 -35.41 16.82 13.85
C LEU A 198 -36.93 16.74 14.11
N LEU A 199 -37.73 16.50 13.06
CA LEU A 199 -39.18 16.38 13.14
C LEU A 199 -39.67 14.93 13.21
N THR A 200 -38.83 13.94 12.93
CA THR A 200 -39.23 12.51 12.94
C THR A 200 -39.56 12.01 14.35
N SER A 201 -38.95 12.60 15.40
CA SER A 201 -39.22 12.26 16.80
C SER A 201 -40.53 12.84 17.34
N ARG A 202 -41.22 13.71 16.59
CA ARG A 202 -42.49 14.33 17.02
C ARG A 202 -43.73 13.52 16.66
N GLN A 203 -43.60 12.40 15.94
CA GLN A 203 -44.71 11.51 15.53
C GLN A 203 -45.99 12.28 15.11
N SER A 204 -45.86 13.36 14.34
CA SER A 204 -47.02 14.03 13.76
C SER A 204 -47.42 13.28 12.49
N ASP A 205 -48.30 12.28 12.62
CA ASP A 205 -49.04 11.75 11.48
C ASP A 205 -50.19 12.73 11.13
N PRO A 206 -50.34 13.16 9.87
CA PRO A 206 -49.54 12.79 8.70
C PRO A 206 -48.38 13.73 8.36
N PHE A 207 -47.28 13.15 7.88
CA PHE A 207 -46.27 13.88 7.12
C PHE A 207 -46.88 14.30 5.78
N GLU A 208 -46.70 15.56 5.40
CA GLU A 208 -47.12 16.01 4.08
C GLU A 208 -46.25 15.32 3.00
N PRO A 209 -46.87 14.66 2.00
CA PRO A 209 -46.13 14.06 0.92
C PRO A 209 -45.66 15.11 -0.07
N ILE A 210 -44.43 14.98 -0.54
CA ILE A 210 -43.89 15.84 -1.61
C ILE A 210 -44.26 15.34 -2.99
N THR A 211 -44.62 14.06 -3.11
CA THR A 211 -45.04 13.43 -4.37
C THR A 211 -45.78 12.13 -4.09
N SER A 212 -46.46 11.61 -5.11
CA SER A 212 -47.11 10.31 -5.10
C SER A 212 -47.03 9.64 -6.47
N LYS A 213 -47.04 8.31 -6.51
CA LYS A 213 -47.11 7.54 -7.75
C LYS A 213 -48.23 6.48 -7.67
N PRO A 214 -49.21 6.53 -8.60
CA PRO A 214 -50.19 5.47 -8.72
C PRO A 214 -49.51 4.18 -9.22
N ILE A 215 -49.92 3.05 -8.65
CA ILE A 215 -49.51 1.71 -9.05
C ILE A 215 -50.33 1.31 -10.28
N THR A 216 -49.64 1.00 -11.37
CA THR A 216 -50.25 0.59 -12.63
C THR A 216 -50.23 -0.93 -12.80
N VAL A 217 -50.89 -1.44 -13.85
CA VAL A 217 -50.87 -2.87 -14.20
C VAL A 217 -49.44 -3.35 -14.45
N ASP A 218 -48.62 -2.53 -15.11
CA ASP A 218 -47.23 -2.85 -15.41
C ASP A 218 -46.37 -2.87 -14.14
N ASP A 219 -46.77 -2.15 -13.09
CA ASP A 219 -46.09 -2.20 -11.80
C ASP A 219 -46.43 -3.47 -11.01
N VAL A 220 -47.53 -4.20 -11.28
CA VAL A 220 -47.94 -5.37 -10.47
C VAL A 220 -47.64 -6.73 -11.11
N VAL A 221 -47.08 -6.78 -12.32
CA VAL A 221 -46.68 -8.04 -12.95
C VAL A 221 -45.54 -8.73 -12.17
N PRO A 222 -45.46 -10.07 -12.14
CA PRO A 222 -44.46 -10.80 -11.34
C PRO A 222 -43.00 -10.43 -11.64
N GLU A 223 -42.70 -10.03 -12.88
CA GLU A 223 -41.37 -9.67 -13.34
C GLU A 223 -41.02 -8.18 -13.12
N ALA A 224 -41.98 -7.37 -12.64
CA ALA A 224 -41.73 -5.96 -12.39
C ALA A 224 -40.82 -5.77 -11.17
N GLY A 225 -39.83 -4.88 -11.31
CA GLY A 225 -39.00 -4.44 -10.20
C GLY A 225 -39.77 -3.58 -9.18
N ASP A 226 -39.03 -3.01 -8.24
CA ASP A 226 -39.59 -2.03 -7.29
C ASP A 226 -40.09 -0.77 -8.02
N PRO A 227 -41.28 -0.24 -7.67
CA PRO A 227 -41.75 1.03 -8.19
C PRO A 227 -40.77 2.19 -7.90
N VAL A 228 -40.41 2.94 -8.94
CA VAL A 228 -39.52 4.10 -8.83
C VAL A 228 -40.29 5.41 -9.08
N VAL A 229 -40.02 6.42 -8.27
CA VAL A 229 -40.40 7.82 -8.51
C VAL A 229 -39.16 8.62 -8.88
N ARG A 230 -39.27 9.43 -9.94
CA ARG A 230 -38.22 10.36 -10.36
C ARG A 230 -38.58 11.77 -9.92
N LEU A 231 -37.78 12.35 -9.04
CA LEU A 231 -37.92 13.75 -8.66
C LEU A 231 -37.03 14.61 -9.56
N GLU A 232 -37.62 15.59 -10.24
CA GLU A 232 -36.87 16.57 -11.05
C GLU A 232 -35.88 17.34 -10.16
N ALA A 233 -34.65 17.50 -10.64
CA ALA A 233 -33.58 18.15 -9.87
C ALA A 233 -33.96 19.56 -9.39
N ASP A 234 -34.64 20.34 -10.25
CA ASP A 234 -35.08 21.70 -9.88
C ASP A 234 -36.16 21.71 -8.82
N PHE A 235 -37.03 20.69 -8.77
CA PHE A 235 -37.98 20.54 -7.67
C PHE A 235 -37.26 20.20 -6.37
N VAL A 236 -36.30 19.26 -6.40
CA VAL A 236 -35.53 18.86 -5.22
C VAL A 236 -34.75 20.03 -4.63
N LYS A 237 -34.24 20.96 -5.46
CA LYS A 237 -33.58 22.20 -5.01
C LYS A 237 -34.49 23.12 -4.18
N THR A 238 -35.81 22.99 -4.28
CA THR A 238 -36.78 23.78 -3.49
C THR A 238 -37.10 23.15 -2.13
N LEU A 239 -36.71 21.89 -1.91
CA LEU A 239 -36.98 21.16 -0.68
C LEU A 239 -36.04 21.58 0.46
N SER A 240 -36.38 21.18 1.67
CA SER A 240 -35.56 21.45 2.85
C SER A 240 -34.21 20.75 2.78
N GLN A 241 -33.15 21.44 3.24
CA GLN A 241 -31.78 20.95 3.29
C GLN A 241 -31.38 20.49 4.70
N GLY A 242 -30.18 19.94 4.84
CA GLY A 242 -29.64 19.36 6.07
C GLY A 242 -29.88 17.85 6.14
N ARG A 243 -29.98 17.31 7.37
CA ARG A 243 -30.27 15.89 7.58
C ARG A 243 -31.75 15.59 7.34
N ILE A 244 -32.04 14.83 6.28
CA ILE A 244 -33.39 14.50 5.83
C ILE A 244 -33.66 13.01 6.02
N ALA A 245 -34.86 12.67 6.48
CA ALA A 245 -35.45 11.35 6.43
C ALA A 245 -36.42 11.26 5.24
N VAL A 246 -36.14 10.35 4.32
CA VAL A 246 -37.05 9.99 3.23
C VAL A 246 -37.84 8.76 3.66
N VAL A 247 -39.17 8.89 3.68
CA VAL A 247 -40.11 7.82 4.06
C VAL A 247 -41.22 7.73 3.02
N TYR A 248 -41.90 6.58 2.94
CA TYR A 248 -43.11 6.43 2.14
C TYR A 248 -44.23 5.73 2.92
N ARG A 249 -45.45 5.76 2.37
CA ARG A 249 -46.55 4.87 2.75
C ARG A 249 -47.45 4.57 1.57
N TYR A 250 -48.04 3.38 1.56
CA TYR A 250 -49.05 2.98 0.57
C TYR A 250 -50.45 3.43 0.99
N GLN A 251 -51.30 3.66 0.00
CA GLN A 251 -52.74 3.82 0.12
C GLN A 251 -53.40 2.87 -0.85
N ASP A 252 -54.30 2.01 -0.37
CA ASP A 252 -55.06 1.12 -1.24
C ASP A 252 -56.10 1.91 -2.08
N ARG A 253 -56.66 1.25 -3.09
CA ARG A 253 -57.73 1.82 -3.93
C ARG A 253 -58.98 2.26 -3.13
N THR A 254 -59.23 1.64 -1.97
CA THR A 254 -60.36 1.97 -1.08
C THR A 254 -60.12 3.27 -0.30
N GLY A 255 -58.86 3.66 -0.11
CA GLY A 255 -58.40 4.83 0.62
C GLY A 255 -57.78 4.54 1.99
N ASN A 256 -57.49 3.28 2.33
CA ASN A 256 -56.77 2.92 3.55
C ASN A 256 -55.29 3.22 3.39
N PHE A 257 -54.72 4.00 4.32
CA PHE A 257 -53.28 4.19 4.42
C PHE A 257 -52.66 3.07 5.24
N GLY A 258 -51.55 2.52 4.74
CA GLY A 258 -50.67 1.64 5.51
C GLY A 258 -49.78 2.42 6.48
N ALA A 259 -48.96 1.70 7.23
CA ALA A 259 -47.92 2.30 8.06
C ALA A 259 -46.88 3.03 7.19
N TYR A 260 -46.17 3.99 7.79
CA TYR A 260 -44.96 4.53 7.17
C TYR A 260 -43.89 3.43 7.09
N SER A 261 -43.05 3.52 6.07
CA SER A 261 -41.82 2.75 5.97
C SER A 261 -40.80 3.18 7.01
N GLY A 262 -39.75 2.36 7.16
CA GLY A 262 -38.48 2.83 7.72
C GLY A 262 -37.94 4.03 6.95
N ALA A 263 -37.05 4.79 7.57
CA ALA A 263 -36.45 5.99 6.98
C ALA A 263 -35.09 5.73 6.35
N THR A 264 -34.88 6.28 5.15
CA THR A 264 -33.53 6.46 4.61
C THR A 264 -33.06 7.87 4.92
N TYR A 265 -31.96 7.96 5.66
CA TYR A 265 -31.36 9.24 6.04
C TYR A 265 -30.33 9.67 5.02
N ILE A 266 -30.42 10.91 4.56
CA ILE A 266 -29.44 11.56 3.68
C ILE A 266 -29.06 12.92 4.25
N GLU A 267 -27.83 13.36 3.98
CA GLU A 267 -27.42 14.75 4.19
C GLU A 267 -27.59 15.51 2.89
N VAL A 268 -28.26 16.65 2.94
CA VAL A 268 -28.54 17.49 1.77
C VAL A 268 -27.84 18.83 1.95
N ASP A 269 -26.84 19.10 1.12
CA ASP A 269 -26.11 20.37 1.11
C ASP A 269 -26.00 20.88 -0.32
N LEU A 270 -26.80 21.90 -0.64
CA LEU A 270 -26.84 22.49 -1.98
C LEU A 270 -25.99 23.75 -2.10
N ASN A 271 -25.10 24.02 -1.13
CA ASN A 271 -24.08 25.05 -1.31
C ASN A 271 -23.05 24.58 -2.36
N PRO A 272 -22.43 25.52 -3.11
CA PRO A 272 -21.32 25.18 -4.01
C PRO A 272 -20.22 24.39 -3.28
N GLY A 273 -19.93 23.20 -3.79
CA GLY A 273 -18.84 22.36 -3.31
C GLY A 273 -17.47 22.93 -3.69
N PRO A 274 -16.38 22.38 -3.13
CA PRO A 274 -15.02 22.63 -3.61
C PRO A 274 -14.94 22.47 -5.13
N ALA A 275 -14.25 23.39 -5.81
CA ALA A 275 -14.06 23.34 -7.26
C ALA A 275 -12.67 23.88 -7.64
N GLY A 276 -12.20 23.60 -8.86
CA GLY A 276 -10.88 24.09 -9.30
C GLY A 276 -9.71 23.56 -8.47
N LEU A 277 -9.81 22.32 -7.97
CA LEU A 277 -8.74 21.67 -7.20
C LEU A 277 -7.48 21.55 -8.07
N GLN A 278 -6.32 21.85 -7.48
CA GLN A 278 -5.04 21.74 -8.16
C GLN A 278 -4.62 20.27 -8.25
N THR A 279 -3.82 19.93 -9.27
CA THR A 279 -3.16 18.62 -9.31
C THR A 279 -2.08 18.59 -8.23
N PRO A 280 -1.96 17.53 -7.42
CA PRO A 280 -0.86 17.43 -6.48
C PRO A 280 0.49 17.29 -7.20
N GLU A 281 1.57 17.57 -6.48
CA GLU A 281 2.96 17.43 -6.93
C GLU A 281 3.71 16.43 -6.04
N VAL A 282 4.66 15.70 -6.62
CA VAL A 282 5.55 14.76 -5.92
C VAL A 282 6.95 14.96 -6.49
N ASP A 283 7.75 15.79 -5.83
CA ASP A 283 9.03 16.25 -6.37
C ASP A 283 10.01 15.11 -6.69
N LEU A 284 10.07 14.11 -5.80
CA LEU A 284 10.94 12.95 -5.98
C LEU A 284 10.48 11.99 -7.10
N ALA A 285 9.40 12.30 -7.81
CA ALA A 285 8.99 11.54 -8.99
C ALA A 285 9.50 12.15 -10.32
N PHE A 286 10.12 13.35 -10.29
CA PHE A 286 10.45 14.09 -11.52
C PHE A 286 11.55 13.48 -12.39
N ASP A 287 12.46 12.71 -11.80
CA ASP A 287 13.50 11.98 -12.52
C ASP A 287 13.00 10.67 -13.15
N GLY A 288 11.72 10.34 -12.93
CA GLY A 288 10.99 9.27 -13.59
C GLY A 288 10.70 8.05 -12.72
N TRP A 289 11.34 7.91 -11.55
CA TRP A 289 11.08 6.81 -10.62
C TRP A 289 11.18 7.29 -9.18
N ILE A 290 10.16 6.97 -8.38
CA ILE A 290 10.31 6.95 -6.93
C ILE A 290 10.98 5.63 -6.56
N ASP A 291 12.22 5.69 -6.12
CA ASP A 291 13.05 4.56 -5.76
C ASP A 291 13.29 4.45 -4.25
N ARG A 292 14.15 3.51 -3.82
CA ARG A 292 14.43 3.30 -2.39
C ARG A 292 15.23 4.45 -1.77
N ALA A 293 16.06 5.15 -2.54
CA ALA A 293 16.77 6.33 -2.07
C ALA A 293 15.79 7.50 -1.83
N ASP A 294 14.80 7.67 -2.70
CA ASP A 294 13.72 8.65 -2.49
C ASP A 294 12.88 8.32 -1.26
N ALA A 295 12.55 7.04 -1.08
CA ALA A 295 11.82 6.57 0.09
C ALA A 295 12.60 6.81 1.40
N LEU A 296 13.93 6.77 1.36
CA LEU A 296 14.81 7.10 2.50
C LEU A 296 14.87 8.61 2.76
N LEU A 297 14.87 9.42 1.70
CA LEU A 297 14.84 10.88 1.79
C LEU A 297 13.51 11.40 2.36
N GLY A 298 12.42 10.70 2.02
CA GLY A 298 11.06 11.03 2.45
C GLY A 298 10.22 11.53 1.28
N VAL A 299 9.34 10.67 0.77
CA VAL A 299 8.43 11.02 -0.33
C VAL A 299 7.28 11.85 0.22
N GLU A 300 7.04 13.00 -0.38
CA GLU A 300 5.97 13.91 0.02
C GLU A 300 5.00 14.15 -1.14
N VAL A 301 3.72 14.26 -0.81
CA VAL A 301 2.68 14.78 -1.71
C VAL A 301 2.43 16.22 -1.32
N GLU A 302 2.72 17.14 -2.24
CA GLU A 302 2.42 18.56 -2.10
C GLU A 302 1.09 18.88 -2.79
N ILE A 303 0.23 19.64 -2.11
CA ILE A 303 -0.91 20.31 -2.73
C ILE A 303 -0.52 21.77 -2.91
N PRO A 304 -0.32 22.24 -4.16
CA PRO A 304 0.30 23.53 -4.42
C PRO A 304 -0.64 24.71 -4.12
N ALA A 305 -0.06 25.91 -4.04
CA ALA A 305 -0.81 27.17 -4.04
C ALA A 305 -1.10 27.65 -5.48
N PRO A 306 -2.19 28.40 -5.74
CA PRO A 306 -3.19 28.86 -4.78
C PRO A 306 -4.15 27.74 -4.35
N SER A 307 -4.97 28.02 -3.32
CA SER A 307 -6.07 27.14 -2.92
C SER A 307 -7.12 26.94 -4.04
N TYR A 308 -8.16 26.18 -3.74
CA TYR A 308 -9.29 25.87 -4.62
C TYR A 308 -10.50 26.81 -4.38
N GLU A 309 -11.46 26.79 -5.30
CA GLU A 309 -12.67 27.60 -5.24
C GLU A 309 -13.68 27.08 -4.21
N ASN A 310 -14.50 27.98 -3.66
CA ASN A 310 -15.49 27.69 -2.62
C ASN A 310 -14.89 27.04 -1.35
N ALA A 311 -13.61 27.28 -1.06
CA ALA A 311 -12.96 26.74 0.13
C ALA A 311 -13.63 27.24 1.42
N LYS A 312 -13.81 26.32 2.38
CA LYS A 312 -14.28 26.58 3.74
C LYS A 312 -13.31 25.95 4.72
N PRO A 313 -12.17 26.61 5.03
CA PRO A 313 -11.10 25.99 5.83
C PRO A 313 -11.55 25.49 7.22
N GLU A 314 -12.62 26.06 7.79
CA GLU A 314 -13.21 25.63 9.05
C GLU A 314 -14.02 24.32 8.98
N ALA A 315 -14.40 23.88 7.78
CA ALA A 315 -15.24 22.70 7.54
C ALA A 315 -14.59 21.67 6.61
N ASP A 316 -13.63 22.09 5.79
CA ASP A 316 -12.95 21.26 4.81
C ASP A 316 -11.78 20.49 5.43
N GLN A 317 -11.65 19.23 5.04
CA GLN A 317 -10.52 18.37 5.36
C GLN A 317 -9.95 17.77 4.08
N ILE A 318 -8.65 17.47 4.08
CA ILE A 318 -7.95 16.84 2.97
C ILE A 318 -7.74 15.36 3.27
N GLU A 319 -8.13 14.51 2.33
CA GLU A 319 -7.84 13.08 2.29
C GLU A 319 -6.87 12.82 1.14
N VAL A 320 -5.56 12.72 1.40
CA VAL A 320 -4.61 12.30 0.36
C VAL A 320 -4.84 10.83 0.03
N VAL A 321 -4.85 10.52 -1.26
CA VAL A 321 -5.02 9.19 -1.82
C VAL A 321 -3.75 8.84 -2.57
N TRP A 322 -3.01 7.87 -2.02
CA TRP A 322 -1.86 7.25 -2.68
C TRP A 322 -2.29 5.89 -3.21
N GLU A 323 -2.50 5.80 -4.53
CA GLU A 323 -3.10 4.63 -5.17
C GLU A 323 -4.49 4.30 -4.57
N ASN A 324 -4.59 3.26 -3.73
CA ASN A 324 -5.83 2.86 -3.04
C ASN A 324 -5.79 3.15 -1.53
N ILE A 325 -4.70 3.72 -1.04
CA ILE A 325 -4.50 4.00 0.38
C ILE A 325 -4.90 5.44 0.65
N ARG A 326 -5.84 5.59 1.58
CA ARG A 326 -6.32 6.89 2.05
C ARG A 326 -5.57 7.25 3.31
N LEU A 327 -4.85 8.36 3.28
CA LEU A 327 -4.20 8.91 4.46
C LEU A 327 -5.26 9.51 5.41
N PRO A 328 -4.95 9.66 6.71
CA PRO A 328 -5.84 10.31 7.66
C PRO A 328 -6.27 11.70 7.19
N LEU A 329 -7.50 12.09 7.54
CA LEU A 329 -8.04 13.40 7.23
C LEU A 329 -7.28 14.50 7.98
N VAL A 330 -6.86 15.54 7.25
CA VAL A 330 -6.16 16.70 7.80
C VAL A 330 -6.96 17.97 7.54
N PRO A 331 -7.25 18.81 8.56
CA PRO A 331 -7.91 20.09 8.35
C PRO A 331 -7.14 20.97 7.37
N VAL A 332 -7.87 21.70 6.52
CA VAL A 332 -7.25 22.64 5.57
C VAL A 332 -6.50 23.74 6.34
N SER A 333 -5.26 24.01 5.93
CA SER A 333 -4.39 25.02 6.52
C SER A 333 -3.88 25.99 5.46
N SER A 334 -2.60 26.39 5.50
CA SER A 334 -1.97 27.21 4.46
C SER A 334 -1.47 26.33 3.31
N PHE A 335 -1.60 26.83 2.08
CA PHE A 335 -0.98 26.22 0.91
C PHE A 335 0.43 26.78 0.68
N PRO A 336 1.40 25.96 0.23
CA PRO A 336 1.25 24.54 -0.07
C PRO A 336 1.06 23.66 1.17
N MET A 337 0.26 22.61 1.04
CA MET A 337 0.08 21.60 2.08
C MET A 337 0.87 20.35 1.73
N VAL A 338 1.71 19.88 2.65
CA VAL A 338 2.66 18.78 2.41
C VAL A 338 2.29 17.57 3.26
N PHE A 339 2.28 16.39 2.64
CA PHE A 339 1.90 15.12 3.26
C PHE A 339 2.99 14.07 3.05
N LEU A 340 3.63 13.63 4.14
CA LEU A 340 4.64 12.58 4.10
C LEU A 340 4.01 11.22 3.83
N ILE A 341 4.51 10.52 2.82
CA ILE A 341 4.13 9.15 2.47
C ILE A 341 5.17 8.21 3.03
N ASN A 342 4.85 7.61 4.18
CA ASN A 342 5.78 6.70 4.86
C ASN A 342 6.02 5.40 4.06
N TRP A 343 7.10 4.67 4.42
CA TRP A 343 7.46 3.41 3.78
C TRP A 343 6.34 2.37 3.78
N ALA A 344 5.55 2.28 4.86
CA ALA A 344 4.46 1.32 4.94
C ALA A 344 3.39 1.60 3.88
N THR A 345 3.09 2.87 3.61
CA THR A 345 2.19 3.29 2.52
C THR A 345 2.82 3.07 1.16
N LEU A 346 4.08 3.49 0.94
CA LEU A 346 4.80 3.32 -0.33
C LEU A 346 4.89 1.84 -0.75
N SER A 347 5.19 0.96 0.21
CA SER A 347 5.47 -0.46 -0.02
C SER A 347 4.28 -1.40 0.19
N ALA A 348 3.10 -0.89 0.57
CA ALA A 348 1.93 -1.67 0.99
C ALA A 348 1.50 -2.76 0.00
N GLN A 349 1.57 -2.48 -1.31
CA GLN A 349 1.20 -3.44 -2.35
C GLN A 349 2.38 -4.35 -2.76
N GLY A 350 3.50 -4.33 -2.03
CA GLY A 350 4.70 -5.15 -2.26
C GLY A 350 5.84 -4.36 -2.89
N ALA A 351 7.06 -4.49 -2.35
CA ALA A 351 8.23 -3.70 -2.76
C ALA A 351 9.00 -4.26 -3.98
N GLU A 352 8.49 -5.28 -4.67
CA GLU A 352 9.32 -6.06 -5.62
C GLU A 352 9.15 -5.71 -7.10
N ASN A 353 8.17 -4.89 -7.49
CA ASN A 353 7.89 -4.59 -8.90
C ASN A 353 7.81 -3.09 -9.19
N ALA A 354 8.26 -2.73 -10.40
CA ALA A 354 7.96 -1.43 -11.00
C ALA A 354 6.45 -1.29 -11.21
N ARG A 355 5.91 -0.14 -10.81
CA ARG A 355 4.48 0.15 -10.88
C ARG A 355 4.23 1.61 -11.17
N THR A 356 3.00 1.87 -11.57
CA THR A 356 2.49 3.21 -11.79
C THR A 356 1.34 3.44 -10.82
N PHE A 357 1.39 4.53 -10.07
CA PHE A 357 0.39 4.91 -9.08
C PHE A 357 -0.33 6.18 -9.50
N GLU A 358 -1.62 6.21 -9.22
CA GLU A 358 -2.44 7.42 -9.29
C GLU A 358 -2.45 8.07 -7.91
N VAL A 359 -1.93 9.29 -7.84
CA VAL A 359 -1.87 10.10 -6.64
C VAL A 359 -2.88 11.23 -6.77
N GLY A 360 -3.63 11.48 -5.72
CA GLY A 360 -4.63 12.53 -5.69
C GLY A 360 -4.97 12.90 -4.26
N TYR A 361 -5.93 13.80 -4.11
CA TYR A 361 -6.55 14.05 -2.83
C TYR A 361 -8.06 14.25 -3.01
N ASN A 362 -8.80 14.18 -1.91
CA ASN A 362 -10.18 14.61 -1.85
C ASN A 362 -10.30 15.76 -0.86
N VAL A 363 -11.05 16.80 -1.22
CA VAL A 363 -11.58 17.75 -0.24
C VAL A 363 -12.87 17.14 0.31
N VAL A 364 -12.87 16.87 1.61
CA VAL A 364 -13.98 16.29 2.36
C VAL A 364 -14.69 17.40 3.12
N ARG A 365 -15.99 17.58 2.83
CA ARG A 365 -16.87 18.53 3.51
C ARG A 365 -18.12 17.80 3.99
N GLY A 366 -18.23 17.59 5.30
CA GLY A 366 -19.28 16.75 5.86
C GLY A 366 -19.17 15.31 5.32
N VAL A 367 -20.22 14.82 4.66
CA VAL A 367 -20.21 13.51 3.99
C VAL A 367 -19.73 13.58 2.53
N SER A 368 -19.63 14.77 1.94
CA SER A 368 -19.26 14.95 0.54
C SER A 368 -17.75 14.86 0.34
N LYS A 369 -17.34 14.26 -0.78
CA LYS A 369 -15.95 14.11 -1.20
C LYS A 369 -15.78 14.65 -2.62
N THR A 370 -14.95 15.68 -2.78
CA THR A 370 -14.60 16.23 -4.10
C THR A 370 -13.17 15.82 -4.46
N PRO A 371 -12.97 15.00 -5.50
CA PRO A 371 -11.62 14.55 -5.89
C PRO A 371 -10.86 15.63 -6.67
N SER A 372 -9.55 15.70 -6.44
CA SER A 372 -8.61 16.46 -7.29
C SER A 372 -8.36 15.74 -8.62
N PRO A 373 -7.82 16.44 -9.63
CA PRO A 373 -7.09 15.79 -10.71
C PRO A 373 -6.02 14.83 -10.16
N ARG A 374 -5.74 13.76 -10.91
CA ARG A 374 -4.76 12.74 -10.51
C ARG A 374 -3.39 13.01 -11.15
N LEU A 375 -2.33 12.77 -10.38
CA LEU A 375 -0.94 12.73 -10.81
C LEU A 375 -0.51 11.26 -10.94
N THR A 376 -0.02 10.88 -12.11
CA THR A 376 0.58 9.57 -12.34
C THR A 376 2.06 9.59 -11.94
N VAL A 377 2.47 8.73 -11.01
CA VAL A 377 3.88 8.56 -10.61
C VAL A 377 4.34 7.13 -10.83
N ASN A 378 5.60 6.93 -11.21
CA ASN A 378 6.19 5.60 -11.33
C ASN A 378 7.02 5.28 -10.09
N VAL A 379 6.90 4.07 -9.59
CA VAL A 379 7.55 3.62 -8.36
C VAL A 379 8.24 2.30 -8.61
N ASN A 380 9.49 2.17 -8.21
CA ASN A 380 10.23 0.91 -8.35
C ASN A 380 11.17 0.68 -7.18
N PHE A 381 10.79 -0.25 -6.30
CA PHE A 381 11.60 -0.64 -5.15
C PHE A 381 12.31 -1.99 -5.32
N SER A 382 12.31 -2.55 -6.54
CA SER A 382 12.98 -3.81 -6.83
C SER A 382 14.49 -3.70 -6.62
N VAL A 383 15.13 -4.76 -6.15
CA VAL A 383 16.55 -4.78 -5.83
C VAL A 383 17.27 -5.97 -6.47
N ALA A 384 18.60 -5.85 -6.64
CA ALA A 384 19.45 -6.96 -7.05
C ALA A 384 19.79 -7.86 -5.85
N GLY A 385 19.08 -8.98 -5.71
CA GLY A 385 19.28 -9.94 -4.62
C GLY A 385 18.10 -10.04 -3.66
N PRO A 386 18.28 -10.64 -2.47
CA PRO A 386 17.22 -10.72 -1.48
C PRO A 386 16.79 -9.31 -1.04
N PRO A 387 15.50 -9.07 -0.77
CA PRO A 387 15.03 -7.77 -0.32
C PRO A 387 15.56 -7.43 1.09
N PRO A 388 15.84 -6.15 1.38
CA PRO A 388 16.24 -5.71 2.70
C PRO A 388 15.03 -5.60 3.63
N VAL A 389 15.28 -5.54 4.94
CA VAL A 389 14.23 -5.27 5.93
C VAL A 389 13.99 -3.76 5.99
N GLY A 390 12.80 -3.32 5.58
CA GLY A 390 12.42 -1.91 5.61
C GLY A 390 13.24 -1.05 4.64
N LEU A 391 13.72 0.10 5.12
CA LEU A 391 14.52 1.09 4.37
C LEU A 391 16.01 1.09 4.73
N ASP A 392 16.48 0.12 5.52
CA ASP A 392 17.90 0.07 5.88
C ASP A 392 18.76 -0.04 4.61
N PRO A 393 19.75 0.85 4.39
CA PRO A 393 20.68 0.74 3.28
C PRO A 393 21.56 -0.52 3.37
N VAL A 394 21.79 -1.03 4.59
CA VAL A 394 22.54 -2.26 4.85
C VAL A 394 21.57 -3.44 4.88
N ASN A 395 21.72 -4.32 3.89
CA ASN A 395 20.92 -5.52 3.77
C ASN A 395 21.62 -6.72 4.40
N ILE A 396 21.18 -7.08 5.61
CA ILE A 396 21.68 -8.27 6.34
C ILE A 396 21.35 -9.61 5.65
N ASN A 397 20.43 -9.63 4.68
CA ASN A 397 20.06 -10.84 3.95
C ASN A 397 21.01 -11.11 2.77
N LEU A 398 21.86 -10.14 2.40
CA LEU A 398 22.89 -10.36 1.38
C LEU A 398 23.97 -11.31 1.93
N PRO A 399 24.38 -12.33 1.15
CA PRO A 399 25.45 -13.23 1.57
C PRO A 399 26.75 -12.44 1.76
N PRO A 400 27.55 -12.73 2.80
CA PRO A 400 28.83 -12.05 3.01
C PRO A 400 29.85 -12.45 1.94
N VAL A 401 30.79 -11.57 1.66
CA VAL A 401 32.00 -11.91 0.91
C VAL A 401 32.96 -12.69 1.80
N VAL A 402 33.77 -13.55 1.19
CA VAL A 402 34.78 -14.36 1.87
C VAL A 402 36.11 -14.17 1.18
N VAL A 403 37.05 -13.52 1.86
CA VAL A 403 38.43 -13.38 1.35
C VAL A 403 39.20 -14.67 1.63
N LYS A 404 39.82 -15.24 0.61
CA LYS A 404 40.62 -16.47 0.72
C LYS A 404 42.09 -16.13 0.55
N SER A 405 42.93 -16.60 1.48
CA SER A 405 44.38 -16.58 1.30
C SER A 405 44.82 -17.59 0.25
N ARG A 406 45.95 -17.32 -0.41
CA ARG A 406 46.70 -18.28 -1.21
C ARG A 406 47.27 -19.42 -0.36
N ASN A 407 47.43 -19.22 0.95
CA ASN A 407 47.66 -20.32 1.88
C ASN A 407 46.33 -21.03 2.16
N SER A 408 46.13 -22.20 1.53
CA SER A 408 44.88 -22.98 1.65
C SER A 408 44.55 -23.46 3.07
N SER A 409 45.51 -23.40 3.99
CA SER A 409 45.31 -23.76 5.40
C SER A 409 44.95 -22.56 6.28
N ALA A 410 44.99 -21.34 5.75
CA ALA A 410 44.62 -20.14 6.48
C ALA A 410 43.09 -20.09 6.69
N PRO A 411 42.64 -19.54 7.84
CA PRO A 411 41.24 -19.20 8.04
C PRO A 411 40.70 -18.26 6.95
N ASP A 412 39.39 -18.33 6.73
CA ASP A 412 38.68 -17.37 5.90
C ASP A 412 38.83 -15.95 6.45
N ASN A 413 38.86 -14.97 5.55
CA ASN A 413 39.02 -13.54 5.86
C ASN A 413 40.36 -13.19 6.54
N GLN A 414 41.42 -13.93 6.24
CA GLN A 414 42.77 -13.61 6.68
C GLN A 414 43.74 -13.66 5.51
N LEU A 415 44.47 -12.57 5.27
CA LEU A 415 45.60 -12.58 4.34
C LEU A 415 46.87 -13.01 5.08
N THR A 416 47.71 -13.80 4.42
CA THR A 416 48.97 -14.33 4.97
C THR A 416 50.16 -13.94 4.10
N GLU A 417 51.39 -14.22 4.53
CA GLU A 417 52.60 -13.91 3.75
C GLU A 417 52.56 -14.48 2.32
N ALA A 418 51.79 -15.55 2.08
CA ALA A 418 51.58 -16.10 0.74
C ALA A 418 50.83 -15.17 -0.22
N ASP A 419 50.18 -14.13 0.30
CA ASP A 419 49.43 -13.12 -0.45
C ASP A 419 50.25 -11.83 -0.71
N LEU A 420 51.46 -11.74 -0.16
CA LEU A 420 52.31 -10.56 -0.28
C LEU A 420 52.63 -10.25 -1.76
N ASP A 421 52.51 -8.97 -2.14
CA ASP A 421 52.76 -8.45 -3.49
C ASP A 421 51.89 -9.06 -4.59
N LEU A 422 50.77 -9.67 -4.22
CA LEU A 422 49.90 -10.41 -5.11
C LEU A 422 48.44 -9.97 -4.95
N SER A 423 47.64 -10.16 -6.00
CA SER A 423 46.20 -9.91 -5.90
C SER A 423 45.53 -10.92 -4.97
N ALA A 424 44.61 -10.43 -4.13
CA ALA A 424 43.76 -11.23 -3.28
C ALA A 424 42.43 -11.55 -3.97
N THR A 425 41.78 -12.64 -3.55
CA THR A 425 40.49 -13.06 -4.09
C THR A 425 39.41 -13.01 -3.01
N ALA A 426 38.37 -12.21 -3.26
CA ALA A 426 37.15 -12.20 -2.44
C ALA A 426 36.05 -12.97 -3.16
N GLN A 427 35.58 -14.05 -2.57
CA GLN A 427 34.55 -14.91 -3.13
C GLN A 427 33.17 -14.51 -2.60
N LEU A 428 32.19 -14.43 -3.47
CA LEU A 428 30.79 -14.22 -3.13
C LEU A 428 29.96 -15.36 -3.68
N GLN A 429 29.25 -16.07 -2.80
CA GLN A 429 28.21 -16.99 -3.24
C GLN A 429 26.95 -16.20 -3.58
N LEU A 430 26.52 -16.25 -4.84
CA LEU A 430 25.36 -15.51 -5.30
C LEU A 430 24.06 -16.06 -4.70
N TYR A 431 23.14 -15.15 -4.43
CA TYR A 431 21.79 -15.42 -3.97
C TYR A 431 20.92 -16.11 -5.05
N ASN A 432 19.69 -16.48 -4.70
CA ASN A 432 18.84 -17.31 -5.56
C ASN A 432 18.24 -16.58 -6.78
N LYS A 433 18.03 -15.26 -6.71
CA LYS A 433 17.43 -14.45 -7.80
C LYS A 433 18.52 -13.64 -8.52
N VAL A 434 19.28 -14.29 -9.41
CA VAL A 434 20.30 -13.62 -10.25
C VAL A 434 19.68 -13.19 -11.57
N GLN A 435 19.95 -11.95 -12.01
CA GLN A 435 19.52 -11.45 -13.33
C GLN A 435 20.70 -10.83 -14.08
N ALA A 436 20.72 -11.05 -15.40
CA ALA A 436 21.69 -10.42 -16.28
C ALA A 436 21.61 -8.89 -16.20
N GLY A 437 22.77 -8.22 -16.19
CA GLY A 437 22.90 -6.76 -16.08
C GLY A 437 22.98 -6.23 -14.65
N GLN A 438 22.80 -7.06 -13.63
CA GLN A 438 23.04 -6.65 -12.24
C GLN A 438 24.53 -6.42 -12.01
N VAL A 439 24.88 -5.36 -11.26
CA VAL A 439 26.27 -4.96 -11.01
C VAL A 439 26.61 -5.18 -9.53
N LEU A 440 27.75 -5.78 -9.28
CA LEU A 440 28.33 -5.99 -7.96
C LEU A 440 29.62 -5.17 -7.86
N LYS A 441 29.78 -4.40 -6.78
CA LYS A 441 30.99 -3.58 -6.55
C LYS A 441 31.56 -3.85 -5.17
N LEU A 442 32.83 -4.23 -5.09
CA LEU A 442 33.52 -4.51 -3.83
C LEU A 442 34.26 -3.26 -3.36
N TYR A 443 34.14 -2.94 -2.08
CA TYR A 443 34.83 -1.85 -1.39
C TYR A 443 35.75 -2.41 -0.33
N TRP A 444 36.94 -1.82 -0.20
CA TRP A 444 38.02 -2.33 0.65
C TRP A 444 38.52 -1.27 1.64
N GLY A 445 38.34 -1.54 2.94
CA GLY A 445 38.85 -0.66 4.00
C GLY A 445 38.32 0.75 3.89
N THR A 446 39.21 1.73 3.83
CA THR A 446 38.88 3.17 3.81
C THR A 446 38.65 3.75 2.40
N LEU A 447 38.72 2.92 1.35
CA LEU A 447 38.59 3.39 -0.03
C LEU A 447 37.13 3.74 -0.36
N SER A 448 36.93 4.94 -0.92
CA SER A 448 35.62 5.39 -1.41
C SER A 448 35.25 4.83 -2.77
N ASP A 449 36.26 4.47 -3.58
CA ASP A 449 36.07 3.87 -4.89
C ASP A 449 36.05 2.34 -4.77
N PRO A 450 35.22 1.65 -5.57
CA PRO A 450 35.22 0.19 -5.59
C PRO A 450 36.56 -0.33 -6.14
N VAL A 451 37.12 -1.34 -5.47
CA VAL A 451 38.38 -2.00 -5.86
C VAL A 451 38.16 -3.08 -6.93
N SER A 452 36.92 -3.52 -7.11
CA SER A 452 36.55 -4.54 -8.08
C SER A 452 35.08 -4.42 -8.44
N GLU A 453 34.74 -4.69 -9.69
CA GLU A 453 33.38 -4.61 -10.21
C GLU A 453 33.08 -5.82 -11.11
N ILE A 454 31.90 -6.43 -10.93
CA ILE A 454 31.42 -7.56 -11.71
C ILE A 454 30.01 -7.25 -12.21
N THR A 455 29.80 -7.34 -13.52
CA THR A 455 28.45 -7.35 -14.11
C THR A 455 28.00 -8.79 -14.34
N LEU A 456 26.89 -9.17 -13.74
CA LEU A 456 26.30 -10.49 -13.90
C LEU A 456 25.71 -10.64 -15.31
N THR A 457 25.90 -11.81 -15.90
CA THR A 457 25.50 -12.15 -17.27
C THR A 457 24.66 -13.42 -17.29
N THR A 458 25.27 -14.59 -17.08
CA THR A 458 24.61 -15.90 -17.17
C THR A 458 24.83 -16.78 -15.94
N GLU A 459 25.28 -16.20 -14.82
CA GLU A 459 25.55 -16.93 -13.60
C GLU A 459 24.28 -17.57 -13.04
N SER A 460 24.40 -18.82 -12.59
CA SER A 460 23.29 -19.55 -11.99
C SER A 460 23.09 -19.15 -10.52
N PRO A 461 21.85 -19.25 -9.99
CA PRO A 461 21.59 -19.16 -8.55
C PRO A 461 22.57 -20.01 -7.73
N GLY A 462 23.19 -19.43 -6.69
CA GLY A 462 24.16 -20.13 -5.84
C GLY A 462 25.58 -20.27 -6.41
N ALA A 463 25.85 -19.77 -7.63
CA ALA A 463 27.20 -19.76 -8.19
C ALA A 463 28.14 -18.85 -7.38
N THR A 464 29.43 -19.20 -7.34
CA THR A 464 30.45 -18.36 -6.71
C THR A 464 31.08 -17.44 -7.75
N VAL A 465 31.04 -16.14 -7.49
CA VAL A 465 31.82 -15.14 -8.23
C VAL A 465 33.02 -14.70 -7.41
N ALA A 466 34.09 -14.29 -8.09
CA ALA A 466 35.34 -13.92 -7.46
C ALA A 466 35.74 -12.51 -7.88
N PHE A 467 35.83 -11.60 -6.91
CA PHE A 467 36.46 -10.30 -7.09
C PHE A 467 37.97 -10.46 -6.99
N GLU A 468 38.68 -9.87 -7.94
CA GLU A 468 40.12 -9.69 -7.86
C GLU A 468 40.42 -8.32 -7.24
N VAL A 469 41.18 -8.31 -6.14
CA VAL A 469 41.62 -7.09 -5.45
C VAL A 469 43.12 -6.92 -5.66
N ALA A 470 43.52 -5.86 -6.36
CA ALA A 470 44.93 -5.60 -6.63
C ALA A 470 45.70 -5.31 -5.33
N TRP A 471 46.96 -5.75 -5.26
CA TRP A 471 47.81 -5.52 -4.09
C TRP A 471 47.92 -4.02 -3.73
N ALA A 472 48.04 -3.16 -4.73
CA ALA A 472 48.09 -1.71 -4.52
C ALA A 472 46.84 -1.17 -3.81
N ASP A 473 45.66 -1.74 -4.06
CA ASP A 473 44.42 -1.37 -3.38
C ASP A 473 44.35 -1.92 -1.96
N ILE A 474 44.89 -3.12 -1.72
CA ILE A 474 45.04 -3.69 -0.38
C ILE A 474 45.91 -2.78 0.49
N VAL A 475 47.04 -2.31 -0.07
CA VAL A 475 47.94 -1.37 0.61
C VAL A 475 47.24 -0.03 0.86
N ARG A 476 46.59 0.53 -0.17
CA ARG A 476 45.93 1.84 -0.08
C ARG A 476 44.73 1.87 0.87
N GLY A 477 43.95 0.78 0.92
CA GLY A 477 42.78 0.67 1.79
C GLY A 477 43.13 0.41 3.26
N GLY A 478 44.41 0.15 3.55
CA GLY A 478 44.97 0.07 4.89
C GLY A 478 45.03 -1.35 5.45
N TYR A 479 45.57 -1.44 6.67
CA TYR A 479 45.81 -2.67 7.41
C TYR A 479 45.10 -2.60 8.76
N ASN A 480 44.46 -3.71 9.14
CA ASN A 480 43.78 -3.87 10.42
C ASN A 480 43.54 -5.37 10.66
N GLU A 481 43.54 -5.83 11.90
CA GLU A 481 43.12 -7.20 12.24
C GLU A 481 41.64 -7.47 11.88
N LYS A 482 40.84 -6.41 11.78
CA LYS A 482 39.41 -6.40 11.47
C LYS A 482 39.07 -5.31 10.46
N LEU A 483 39.77 -5.29 9.32
CA LEU A 483 39.51 -4.33 8.26
C LEU A 483 38.09 -4.56 7.69
N PRO A 484 37.17 -3.59 7.76
CA PRO A 484 35.83 -3.76 7.24
C PRO A 484 35.85 -3.68 5.71
N ILE A 485 35.25 -4.66 5.07
CA ILE A 485 34.97 -4.66 3.63
C ILE A 485 33.48 -4.92 3.41
N TYR A 486 32.94 -4.49 2.27
CA TYR A 486 31.56 -4.78 1.88
C TYR A 486 31.43 -4.72 0.37
N TYR A 487 30.31 -5.21 -0.15
CA TYR A 487 29.97 -5.00 -1.55
C TYR A 487 28.60 -4.37 -1.68
N THR A 488 28.36 -3.74 -2.82
CA THR A 488 27.04 -3.28 -3.22
C THR A 488 26.49 -4.12 -4.36
N THR A 489 25.17 -4.18 -4.43
CA THR A 489 24.42 -4.78 -5.54
C THR A 489 23.59 -3.68 -6.20
N SER A 490 23.48 -3.68 -7.52
CA SER A 490 22.64 -2.74 -8.26
C SER A 490 21.91 -3.43 -9.40
N ASN A 491 20.66 -3.04 -9.63
CA ASN A 491 19.89 -3.38 -10.83
C ASN A 491 19.76 -2.19 -11.81
N GLY A 492 20.56 -1.14 -11.61
CA GLY A 492 20.49 0.11 -12.39
C GLY A 492 19.47 1.13 -11.89
N ILE A 493 18.62 0.76 -10.92
CA ILE A 493 17.65 1.67 -10.27
C ILE A 493 17.98 1.76 -8.78
N ASN A 494 17.89 0.64 -8.07
CA ASN A 494 18.19 0.58 -6.65
C ASN A 494 19.57 -0.04 -6.39
N VAL A 495 20.23 0.49 -5.35
CA VAL A 495 21.48 -0.03 -4.81
C VAL A 495 21.24 -0.59 -3.42
N GLN A 496 21.91 -1.69 -3.09
CA GLN A 496 21.94 -2.24 -1.73
C GLN A 496 23.38 -2.45 -1.27
N GLN A 497 23.62 -2.33 0.03
CA GLN A 497 24.91 -2.65 0.63
C GLN A 497 24.82 -3.98 1.41
N SER A 498 25.84 -4.83 1.31
CA SER A 498 25.98 -5.98 2.20
C SER A 498 26.32 -5.55 3.64
N ALA A 499 26.13 -6.46 4.59
CA ALA A 499 26.79 -6.35 5.88
C ALA A 499 28.33 -6.29 5.71
N LEU A 500 29.00 -5.68 6.67
CA LEU A 500 30.46 -5.63 6.70
C LEU A 500 31.04 -7.03 6.95
N THR A 501 32.13 -7.33 6.27
CA THR A 501 32.99 -8.49 6.53
C THR A 501 34.30 -7.98 7.11
N GLU A 502 34.71 -8.49 8.27
CA GLU A 502 36.01 -8.16 8.88
C GLU A 502 37.09 -9.03 8.27
N VAL A 503 38.15 -8.42 7.72
CA VAL A 503 39.30 -9.11 7.11
C VAL A 503 40.57 -8.74 7.87
N SER A 504 41.36 -9.74 8.23
CA SER A 504 42.68 -9.55 8.84
C SER A 504 43.73 -9.28 7.76
N VAL A 505 44.22 -8.04 7.72
CA VAL A 505 45.26 -7.57 6.80
C VAL A 505 46.42 -7.04 7.63
N THR A 506 47.34 -7.93 8.01
CA THR A 506 48.51 -7.60 8.86
C THR A 506 49.84 -7.77 8.16
N ILE A 507 49.83 -8.32 6.94
CA ILE A 507 51.00 -8.77 6.19
C ILE A 507 51.75 -7.65 5.44
N ILE A 508 51.30 -6.40 5.55
CA ILE A 508 51.91 -5.27 4.85
C ILE A 508 53.23 -4.90 5.55
N PRO A 509 54.37 -4.91 4.84
CA PRO A 509 55.67 -4.64 5.47
C PRO A 509 55.82 -3.16 5.86
N ILE A 510 56.69 -2.90 6.85
CA ILE A 510 57.15 -1.55 7.17
C ILE A 510 58.24 -1.16 6.16
N GLU A 511 57.94 -0.21 5.28
CA GLU A 511 58.90 0.33 4.32
C GLU A 511 59.77 1.44 4.94
N GLY A 512 60.96 1.68 4.40
CA GLY A 512 61.78 2.84 4.77
C GLY A 512 62.59 2.70 6.07
N LEU A 513 62.72 1.49 6.62
CA LEU A 513 63.62 1.22 7.74
C LEU A 513 65.08 1.60 7.39
N VAL A 514 65.76 2.28 8.33
CA VAL A 514 67.08 2.89 8.12
C VAL A 514 68.20 2.17 8.87
N ASP A 515 69.45 2.46 8.49
CA ASP A 515 70.63 1.92 9.16
C ASP A 515 70.70 2.32 10.64
N VAL A 516 71.22 1.42 11.47
CA VAL A 516 71.61 1.74 12.85
C VAL A 516 72.94 2.51 12.86
N GLU A 517 73.12 3.35 13.86
CA GLU A 517 74.37 4.08 14.07
C GLU A 517 75.31 3.33 15.02
N PHE A 518 76.61 3.53 14.83
CA PHE A 518 77.66 3.01 15.72
C PHE A 518 78.43 4.19 16.32
N PRO A 519 77.99 4.79 17.43
CA PRO A 519 78.60 6.01 17.99
C PRO A 519 80.08 5.83 18.35
N GLY A 520 80.47 4.62 18.75
CA GLY A 520 81.86 4.26 19.05
C GLY A 520 82.75 4.04 17.82
N ARG A 521 82.25 4.19 16.59
CA ARG A 521 83.05 3.97 15.37
C ARG A 521 84.24 4.93 15.29
N TRP A 522 85.30 4.47 14.64
CA TRP A 522 86.48 5.28 14.39
C TRP A 522 86.09 6.54 13.59
N SER A 523 86.53 7.71 14.04
CA SER A 523 86.14 9.00 13.43
C SER A 523 86.55 9.16 11.97
N GLY A 524 87.56 8.41 11.51
CA GLY A 524 87.96 8.36 10.10
C GLY A 524 87.20 7.34 9.24
N SER A 525 86.20 6.65 9.80
CA SER A 525 85.38 5.69 9.04
C SER A 525 84.39 6.41 8.12
N PRO A 526 84.20 5.93 6.88
CA PRO A 526 83.11 6.38 6.02
C PRO A 526 81.75 6.18 6.70
N ALA A 527 80.80 7.08 6.45
CA ALA A 527 79.48 7.01 7.06
C ALA A 527 78.70 5.75 6.63
N ASP A 528 78.88 5.33 5.37
CA ASP A 528 78.29 4.15 4.72
C ASP A 528 79.02 2.83 5.07
N GLU A 529 80.16 2.91 5.75
CA GLU A 529 80.91 1.72 6.16
C GLU A 529 81.57 1.92 7.54
N PRO A 530 80.79 1.80 8.63
CA PRO A 530 81.29 2.07 9.97
C PRO A 530 82.40 1.07 10.34
N PHE A 531 83.45 1.59 10.97
CA PHE A 531 84.63 0.80 11.32
C PHE A 531 84.92 0.86 12.83
N ILE A 532 84.87 -0.27 13.51
CA ILE A 532 85.31 -0.44 14.89
C ILE A 532 86.77 -0.91 14.87
N ASN A 533 87.66 -0.08 15.40
CA ASN A 533 89.08 -0.43 15.57
C ASN A 533 89.45 -0.44 17.06
N CYS A 534 90.73 -0.63 17.36
CA CYS A 534 91.19 -0.64 18.75
C CYS A 534 90.98 0.68 19.51
N GLY A 535 90.86 1.82 18.79
CA GLY A 535 90.53 3.12 19.38
C GLY A 535 89.06 3.24 19.78
N SER A 536 88.18 2.48 19.11
CA SER A 536 86.76 2.31 19.45
C SER A 536 86.52 1.45 20.71
N LYS A 537 87.58 0.86 21.29
CA LYS A 537 87.54 0.02 22.49
C LYS A 537 86.52 -1.14 22.43
N PRO A 538 86.60 -2.03 21.42
CA PRO A 538 85.62 -3.11 21.23
C PRO A 538 85.48 -4.07 22.43
N TRP A 539 86.48 -4.14 23.31
CA TRP A 539 86.43 -4.93 24.55
C TRP A 539 85.43 -4.41 25.59
N GLU A 540 84.85 -3.22 25.40
CA GLU A 540 83.75 -2.66 26.20
C GLU A 540 82.36 -2.97 25.58
N GLY A 541 82.33 -3.76 24.50
CA GLY A 541 81.16 -3.99 23.66
C GLY A 541 81.08 -3.01 22.49
N ILE A 542 80.11 -3.21 21.59
CA ILE A 542 79.83 -2.28 20.50
C ILE A 542 78.50 -1.59 20.80
N ASP A 543 78.55 -0.27 20.95
CA ASP A 543 77.35 0.55 21.09
C ASP A 543 76.68 0.75 19.73
N VAL A 544 75.38 0.51 19.71
CA VAL A 544 74.49 0.57 18.55
C VAL A 544 73.31 1.46 18.92
N VAL A 545 72.94 2.36 18.02
CA VAL A 545 71.76 3.21 18.19
C VAL A 545 70.83 2.99 17.01
N MET A 546 69.68 2.37 17.25
CA MET A 546 68.60 2.38 16.27
C MET A 546 67.93 3.76 16.35
N PRO A 547 67.97 4.59 15.29
CA PRO A 547 67.42 5.94 15.35
C PRO A 547 65.90 5.91 15.59
N GLY A 548 65.41 6.88 16.36
CA GLY A 548 63.98 7.06 16.59
C GLY A 548 63.30 7.47 15.29
N ASN A 549 62.17 6.85 14.97
CA ASN A 549 61.41 7.14 13.77
C ASN A 549 59.92 7.23 14.09
N ALA A 550 59.38 8.45 14.16
CA ALA A 550 57.96 8.68 14.46
C ALA A 550 57.01 8.24 13.33
N ALA A 551 57.50 7.96 12.12
CA ALA A 551 56.69 7.41 11.05
C ALA A 551 56.46 5.90 11.20
N ASP A 552 57.48 5.18 11.68
CA ASP A 552 57.48 3.71 11.69
C ASP A 552 57.45 3.09 13.08
N MET A 553 57.92 3.79 14.11
CA MET A 553 57.89 3.34 15.50
C MET A 553 56.69 3.93 16.24
N GLN A 554 55.98 3.10 16.99
CA GLN A 554 54.87 3.51 17.85
C GLN A 554 55.05 2.93 19.26
N PRO A 555 54.66 3.65 20.33
CA PRO A 555 54.66 3.06 21.67
C PRO A 555 53.82 1.77 21.71
N GLY A 556 54.34 0.72 22.36
CA GLY A 556 53.73 -0.61 22.40
C GLY A 556 54.23 -1.57 21.32
N ALA A 557 54.82 -1.08 20.22
CA ALA A 557 55.47 -1.95 19.24
C ALA A 557 56.63 -2.76 19.86
N THR A 558 57.01 -3.85 19.21
CA THR A 558 58.10 -4.73 19.63
C THR A 558 59.27 -4.62 18.66
N VAL A 559 60.48 -4.42 19.17
CA VAL A 559 61.73 -4.50 18.41
C VAL A 559 62.55 -5.69 18.90
N VAL A 560 63.03 -6.53 17.97
CA VAL A 560 63.94 -7.63 18.26
C VAL A 560 65.27 -7.37 17.56
N PHE A 561 66.36 -7.40 18.31
CA PHE A 561 67.71 -7.25 17.76
C PHE A 561 68.37 -8.61 17.56
N SER A 562 69.22 -8.71 16.54
CA SER A 562 70.09 -9.86 16.32
C SER A 562 71.46 -9.46 15.80
N TRP A 563 72.46 -10.29 16.09
CA TRP A 563 73.85 -10.10 15.72
C TRP A 563 74.42 -11.35 15.05
N ARG A 564 75.32 -11.15 14.09
CA ARG A 564 76.18 -12.19 13.51
C ARG A 564 77.58 -11.66 13.24
N GLY A 565 78.62 -12.39 13.65
CA GLY A 565 80.02 -12.06 13.41
C GLY A 565 80.61 -12.84 12.23
N TYR A 566 81.43 -12.19 11.42
CA TYR A 566 82.05 -12.76 10.23
C TYR A 566 83.58 -12.60 10.26
N SER A 567 84.29 -13.61 9.76
CA SER A 567 85.75 -13.64 9.74
C SER A 567 86.36 -12.82 8.58
N ASP A 568 85.54 -12.47 7.59
CA ASP A 568 85.85 -11.59 6.48
C ASP A 568 85.11 -10.23 6.60
N ARG A 569 85.57 -9.25 5.81
CA ARG A 569 85.00 -7.89 5.83
C ARG A 569 83.71 -7.75 5.03
N ASP A 570 83.44 -8.69 4.12
CA ASP A 570 82.27 -8.64 3.24
C ASP A 570 81.03 -9.27 3.90
N GLY A 571 81.21 -9.99 5.02
CA GLY A 571 80.12 -10.59 5.78
C GLY A 571 79.65 -11.92 5.19
N THR A 572 80.57 -12.70 4.62
CA THR A 572 80.24 -13.94 3.89
C THR A 572 80.66 -15.21 4.62
N MET A 573 81.67 -15.14 5.50
CA MET A 573 82.23 -16.25 6.26
C MET A 573 81.87 -16.13 7.74
N LEU A 574 80.68 -16.61 8.08
CA LEU A 574 80.14 -16.59 9.44
C LEU A 574 81.07 -17.28 10.42
N ILE A 575 81.25 -16.69 11.60
CA ILE A 575 81.96 -17.30 12.73
C ILE A 575 80.91 -18.04 13.57
N PRO A 576 80.92 -19.38 13.61
CA PRO A 576 79.90 -20.14 14.34
C PRO A 576 79.90 -19.78 15.82
N GLY A 577 78.70 -19.58 16.38
CA GLY A 577 78.51 -19.23 17.79
C GLY A 577 78.45 -17.73 18.07
N THR A 578 78.56 -16.90 17.02
CA THR A 578 78.35 -15.45 17.12
C THR A 578 76.95 -15.03 16.72
N GLU A 579 76.12 -15.95 16.22
CA GLU A 579 74.71 -15.70 15.93
C GLU A 579 73.92 -15.61 17.23
N PHE A 580 73.30 -14.45 17.48
CA PHE A 580 72.52 -14.24 18.68
C PHE A 580 71.28 -13.40 18.39
N THR A 581 70.15 -13.78 18.98
CA THR A 581 68.91 -12.99 18.98
C THR A 581 68.62 -12.58 20.41
N PHE A 582 68.46 -11.28 20.63
CA PHE A 582 68.27 -10.70 21.94
C PHE A 582 66.80 -10.71 22.35
N ASP A 583 66.54 -10.50 23.64
CA ASP A 583 65.18 -10.40 24.16
C ASP A 583 64.43 -9.23 23.50
N PRO A 584 63.12 -9.38 23.22
CA PRO A 584 62.33 -8.32 22.62
C PRO A 584 62.25 -7.06 23.49
N ILE A 585 62.32 -5.89 22.86
CA ILE A 585 62.18 -4.58 23.49
C ILE A 585 60.82 -4.00 23.13
N THR A 586 60.03 -3.62 24.14
CA THR A 586 58.80 -2.84 23.92
C THR A 586 59.15 -1.37 23.71
N VAL A 587 58.70 -0.80 22.59
CA VAL A 587 58.91 0.59 22.21
C VAL A 587 58.14 1.51 23.16
N THR A 588 58.81 2.53 23.71
CA THR A 588 58.20 3.58 24.55
C THR A 588 58.16 4.91 23.78
N PRO A 589 57.43 5.94 24.26
CA PRO A 589 57.46 7.27 23.64
C PRO A 589 58.87 7.86 23.53
N GLU A 590 59.75 7.60 24.51
CA GLU A 590 61.15 8.03 24.48
C GLU A 590 61.93 7.33 23.35
N HIS A 591 61.72 6.03 23.14
CA HIS A 591 62.34 5.29 22.03
C HIS A 591 61.93 5.85 20.66
N VAL A 592 60.68 6.30 20.50
CA VAL A 592 60.23 6.94 19.26
C VAL A 592 60.95 8.27 19.00
N ALA A 593 61.22 9.04 20.06
CA ALA A 593 61.83 10.37 19.96
C ALA A 593 63.37 10.34 19.85
N GLN A 594 64.02 9.42 20.55
CA GLN A 594 65.48 9.40 20.72
C GLN A 594 66.17 8.18 20.11
N GLY A 595 65.40 7.16 19.73
CA GLY A 595 65.93 5.87 19.30
C GLY A 595 66.15 4.90 20.45
N ILE A 596 66.66 3.72 20.11
CA ILE A 596 66.95 2.64 21.06
C ILE A 596 68.47 2.46 21.10
N GLU A 597 69.06 2.79 22.24
CA GLU A 597 70.46 2.48 22.53
C GLU A 597 70.59 1.01 22.93
N PHE A 598 71.54 0.31 22.32
CA PHE A 598 71.80 -1.09 22.56
C PHE A 598 73.30 -1.36 22.55
N LYS A 599 73.76 -2.29 23.38
CA LYS A 599 75.19 -2.67 23.45
C LYS A 599 75.35 -4.14 23.14
N VAL A 600 76.09 -4.45 22.07
CA VAL A 600 76.45 -5.82 21.72
C VAL A 600 77.55 -6.32 22.68
N PRO A 601 77.32 -7.41 23.44
CA PRO A 601 78.29 -7.96 24.38
C PRO A 601 79.62 -8.38 23.73
N TYR A 602 80.72 -8.14 24.41
CA TYR A 602 82.04 -8.40 23.84
C TYR A 602 82.41 -9.90 23.73
N ALA A 603 82.34 -10.65 24.85
CA ALA A 603 83.00 -11.96 24.99
C ALA A 603 82.61 -12.99 23.91
N ASP A 604 81.32 -13.23 23.69
CA ASP A 604 80.90 -14.29 22.76
C ASP A 604 80.62 -13.76 21.34
N LEU A 605 80.36 -12.46 21.19
CA LEU A 605 79.82 -11.91 19.93
C LEU A 605 80.80 -11.00 19.17
N VAL A 606 81.66 -10.26 19.87
CA VAL A 606 82.60 -9.29 19.25
C VAL A 606 84.05 -9.78 19.33
N GLU A 607 84.44 -10.43 20.42
CA GLU A 607 85.80 -10.97 20.61
C GLU A 607 86.21 -11.95 19.51
N PRO A 608 85.36 -12.86 19.01
CA PRO A 608 85.76 -13.77 17.92
C PRO A 608 86.10 -13.04 16.61
N VAL A 609 85.61 -11.82 16.41
CA VAL A 609 85.83 -11.02 15.20
C VAL A 609 87.18 -10.30 15.27
N THR A 610 88.24 -10.97 14.80
CA THR A 610 89.62 -10.44 14.87
C THR A 610 89.93 -9.39 13.79
N ASN A 611 89.53 -9.64 12.54
CA ASN A 611 89.61 -8.70 11.41
C ASN A 611 88.55 -9.10 10.36
N GLY A 612 87.31 -8.70 10.59
CA GLY A 612 86.17 -9.07 9.76
C GLY A 612 85.04 -8.05 9.90
N SER A 613 83.82 -8.52 10.09
CA SER A 613 82.63 -7.67 10.21
C SER A 613 81.59 -8.24 11.17
N GLY A 614 80.71 -7.38 11.66
CA GLY A 614 79.46 -7.75 12.33
C GLY A 614 78.26 -7.29 11.50
N LEU A 615 77.19 -8.06 11.53
CA LEU A 615 75.89 -7.69 10.96
C LEU A 615 74.89 -7.56 12.10
N PHE A 616 74.41 -6.34 12.32
CA PHE A 616 73.35 -6.05 13.28
C PHE A 616 72.03 -5.95 12.52
N THR A 617 71.01 -6.67 12.97
CA THR A 617 69.68 -6.64 12.36
C THR A 617 68.65 -6.30 13.42
N TYR A 618 67.72 -5.42 13.09
CA TYR A 618 66.53 -5.20 13.90
C TYR A 618 65.27 -5.60 13.14
N GLU A 619 64.32 -6.18 13.85
CA GLU A 619 62.97 -6.48 13.36
C GLU A 619 61.98 -5.68 14.20
N LEU A 620 61.19 -4.83 13.56
CA LEU A 620 60.15 -4.02 14.16
C LEU A 620 58.78 -4.64 13.84
N SER A 621 57.99 -4.90 14.87
CA SER A 621 56.62 -5.44 14.79
C SER A 621 55.65 -4.52 15.53
N LYS A 622 54.56 -4.11 14.89
CA LYS A 622 53.50 -3.27 15.49
C LYS A 622 52.32 -4.11 15.98
N ASP A 623 51.56 -3.59 16.94
CA ASP A 623 50.28 -4.17 17.36
C ASP A 623 49.24 -4.23 16.24
N SER A 624 49.38 -3.37 15.22
CA SER A 624 48.57 -3.42 13.99
C SER A 624 48.89 -4.63 13.10
N GLY A 625 49.92 -5.40 13.45
CA GLY A 625 50.37 -6.59 12.74
C GLY A 625 51.46 -6.34 11.70
N GLN A 626 51.75 -5.08 11.32
CA GLN A 626 52.84 -4.76 10.39
C GLN A 626 54.21 -5.18 10.94
N ARG A 627 55.08 -5.67 10.05
CA ARG A 627 56.46 -6.05 10.39
C ARG A 627 57.47 -5.54 9.37
N GLY A 628 58.69 -5.24 9.80
CA GLY A 628 59.80 -4.96 8.89
C GLY A 628 61.13 -5.27 9.55
N SER A 629 62.13 -5.60 8.75
CA SER A 629 63.49 -5.88 9.23
C SER A 629 64.53 -5.11 8.43
N HIS A 630 65.57 -4.63 9.09
CA HIS A 630 66.70 -3.98 8.43
C HIS A 630 68.02 -4.41 9.05
N SER A 631 69.06 -4.55 8.23
CA SER A 631 70.38 -5.01 8.63
C SER A 631 71.45 -4.00 8.26
N THR A 632 72.32 -3.67 9.22
CA THR A 632 73.48 -2.78 9.02
C THR A 632 74.76 -3.53 9.35
N ARG A 633 75.75 -3.42 8.44
CA ARG A 633 77.06 -4.05 8.59
C ARG A 633 78.07 -3.07 9.19
N VAL A 634 78.90 -3.56 10.10
CA VAL A 634 80.03 -2.83 10.69
C VAL A 634 81.31 -3.63 10.54
N ARG A 635 82.38 -3.00 10.08
CA ARG A 635 83.69 -3.65 10.00
C ARG A 635 84.40 -3.59 11.35
N ILE A 636 85.06 -4.68 11.73
CA ILE A 636 85.70 -4.80 13.04
C ILE A 636 87.14 -5.29 12.84
N SER A 637 88.11 -4.53 13.34
CA SER A 637 89.52 -4.95 13.35
C SER A 637 90.13 -4.72 14.72
N ARG A 638 90.51 -5.82 15.37
CA ARG A 638 91.19 -5.82 16.67
C ARG A 638 92.71 -5.95 16.53
N LYS A 639 93.24 -6.04 15.31
CA LYS A 639 94.66 -6.31 15.06
C LYS A 639 95.55 -5.08 15.32
N THR A 640 96.55 -5.25 16.17
CA THR A 640 97.61 -4.26 16.46
C THR A 640 98.98 -4.92 16.28
N GLY A 641 99.51 -4.88 15.05
CA GLY A 641 100.73 -5.62 14.72
C GLY A 641 100.51 -7.14 14.77
N SER A 642 101.21 -7.84 15.67
CA SER A 642 101.12 -9.29 15.90
C SER A 642 100.18 -9.70 17.04
N THR A 643 99.56 -8.75 17.74
CA THR A 643 98.61 -9.00 18.84
C THR A 643 97.23 -8.46 18.51
N PHE A 644 96.25 -8.75 19.36
CA PHE A 644 94.92 -8.15 19.33
C PHE A 644 94.75 -7.20 20.50
N CYS A 645 94.09 -6.07 20.28
CA CYS A 645 93.73 -5.18 21.36
C CYS A 645 92.61 -5.77 22.23
N SER A 646 92.74 -5.52 23.53
CA SER A 646 91.87 -5.98 24.60
C SER A 646 91.94 -5.01 25.78
N ALA A 647 91.09 -5.19 26.80
CA ALA A 647 91.11 -4.37 28.02
C ALA A 647 92.49 -4.31 28.70
N SER A 648 93.31 -5.36 28.54
CA SER A 648 94.66 -5.51 29.09
C SER A 648 95.79 -5.08 28.14
N SER A 649 95.50 -4.73 26.88
CA SER A 649 96.48 -4.35 25.85
C SER A 649 96.04 -3.07 25.11
N ARG A 650 96.20 -1.93 25.80
CA ARG A 650 95.78 -0.61 25.28
C ARG A 650 96.80 -0.08 24.28
N THR A 651 96.35 0.22 23.06
CA THR A 651 97.17 0.90 22.03
C THR A 651 96.81 2.38 21.97
N THR A 652 97.80 3.26 21.87
CA THR A 652 97.60 4.70 21.63
C THR A 652 97.03 4.91 20.23
N CYS A 653 95.80 5.40 20.13
CA CYS A 653 95.13 5.64 18.86
C CYS A 653 95.24 7.12 18.50
N ILE A 654 95.65 7.43 17.28
CA ILE A 654 95.79 8.80 16.79
C ILE A 654 94.39 9.34 16.48
N SER A 655 93.96 10.39 17.19
CA SER A 655 92.80 11.20 16.82
C SER A 655 93.16 12.05 15.60
N GLY A 656 92.33 12.01 14.56
CA GLY A 656 92.59 12.63 13.25
C GLY A 656 92.55 14.16 13.19
N GLU A 657 92.97 14.89 14.23
CA GLU A 657 93.07 16.36 14.19
C GLU A 657 94.51 16.89 14.00
N ASP A 658 95.53 16.03 14.01
CA ASP A 658 96.93 16.46 13.79
C ASP A 658 97.46 15.97 12.43
N SER A 659 97.16 16.72 11.38
CA SER A 659 97.98 16.76 10.15
C SER A 659 98.10 18.22 9.68
N GLY A 660 99.07 18.93 10.24
CA GLY A 660 99.32 20.34 9.94
C GLY A 660 99.96 20.60 8.58
N LEU A 661 100.08 21.88 8.25
CA LEU A 661 101.10 22.45 7.37
C LEU A 661 101.19 23.96 7.64
N GLU A 662 102.07 24.34 8.58
CA GLU A 662 102.68 25.67 8.57
C GLU A 662 103.64 25.73 7.36
N THR A 663 103.34 26.62 6.41
CA THR A 663 104.32 27.12 5.44
C THR A 663 104.51 28.60 5.72
N GLY A 664 105.76 28.97 5.98
CA GLY A 664 106.16 30.27 6.50
C GLY A 664 106.14 31.46 5.53
N ASP A 665 106.49 32.60 6.11
CA ASP A 665 106.65 33.94 5.53
C ASP A 665 107.41 33.99 4.20
N ALA A 666 106.93 34.82 3.26
CA ALA A 666 107.71 35.92 2.64
C ALA A 666 106.86 36.79 1.68
N GLN A 667 106.87 38.10 1.98
CA GLN A 667 106.48 39.29 1.18
C GLN A 667 105.01 39.59 0.87
#